data_AF-A0A938M2T0-F1
#
_entry.id   AF-A0A938M2T0-F1
#
_cell.length_a   1.000
_cell.length_b   1.000
_cell.length_c   1.000
_cell.angle_alpha   90.00
_cell.angle_beta   90.00
_cell.angle_gamma   90.00
#
_symmetry.space_group_name_H-M   'P 1'
#
loop_
_entity.id
_entity.type
_entity.pdbx_description
1 polymer ?
#
loop_
_entity_poly.entity_id
_entity_poly.type
_entity_poly.pdbx_seq_one_letter_code
_entity_poly.pdbx_strand_id
1 'polypeptide(L)'
;MVAENREPNTEHRTPRQEIPMRFITHLLTASVLAVVTTPSMVRAEDEPWKKLYAGPEATGENVIALWQFLPGQEGKDNSGHGRDLTLRGQARYVKEGPFGAALESFPADKDNDKPQGAMTKNHPSLTPPGAFTLEAWFMAKPDMEKYGTVFLLDKKYYHYAKDLPQANWDYGLYMNRTGQNRRKLMATLGFGKDSAFLSSSEIPVEPGQWIHVAFTYDGAGACRFFCNGKLVGKTVLEGRGPVTPGKYDLILGDRVGSTHAGFPGYLAQVRISKGIVPYLTGSLEVGVSRGRTAFVRMEKNAVVPVTVSNETSGPLPEGSVQITFGGSKKEARFPALKPNQSHAIELPVDTTARPDSYTLKVIATTTGDKPYRAEKEIPIVIVPRPLPNQMPVVMWGGGDFKRLKEIGFTHQLVSLADYNRVWQAGTVTDAMSADGVEERSKVLDEHLVQGVGAVVYLYPGSWVTKDEKLKAKYQRVDRSGSLQAHENVCGNFPEVQQFAYNVGASVAKSFGHFPALQGALIHSEVRDGSALCFHPQDKEAFRQFAESDIPAEVAGKNGLRFTRIKDFPQKQIVPDNHRILTFYRWFWKDGDGWNPLHTQLSKGLKSTGRSDLWTFFDPAVRVPSLWGSGGGVDVISQWTYSYPDPIKMGQATDELFAMAEGRPGQQVMKMTQVIWYRTGTAPELPKDESKRVQWEKDIPDARFITISPDHIREAFWSKLARPIRGIMYHGWGSLVEAEHGAYRHTNPQTKEVLAELVRDVVRPLGPTLLQVPDRKTDVAILESFSSQMFAGRG
;
A
#
# COMPACT_ATOMS: atom_id res chain seq x y z
N MET A 1 -8.53 -26.17 17.54
CA MET A 1 -9.03 -26.37 16.16
C MET A 1 -8.47 -25.24 15.32
N VAL A 2 -7.39 -25.51 14.60
CA VAL A 2 -6.70 -24.55 13.73
C VAL A 2 -7.10 -24.92 12.31
N ALA A 3 -7.72 -24.00 11.59
CA ALA A 3 -8.03 -24.16 10.17
C ALA A 3 -7.25 -23.10 9.40
N GLU A 4 -6.34 -23.58 8.55
CA GLU A 4 -5.53 -22.82 7.61
C GLU A 4 -6.43 -21.92 6.73
N ASN A 5 -6.14 -20.62 6.68
CA ASN A 5 -6.74 -19.70 5.72
C ASN A 5 -5.80 -19.60 4.51
N ARG A 6 -6.14 -20.29 3.43
CA ARG A 6 -5.69 -19.93 2.07
C ARG A 6 -6.70 -18.95 1.48
N GLU A 7 -6.21 -17.82 0.97
CA GLU A 7 -6.99 -16.88 0.17
C GLU A 7 -7.43 -17.52 -1.16
N PRO A 8 -8.68 -17.34 -1.59
CA PRO A 8 -9.05 -17.49 -2.98
C PRO A 8 -9.33 -16.13 -3.66
N ASN A 9 -8.69 -15.95 -4.81
CA ASN A 9 -9.04 -14.99 -5.87
C ASN A 9 -10.57 -14.95 -6.10
N THR A 10 -11.16 -13.76 -6.19
CA THR A 10 -12.56 -13.58 -6.60
C THR A 10 -12.64 -12.81 -7.93
N GLU A 11 -13.24 -13.44 -8.92
CA GLU A 11 -13.63 -12.87 -10.21
C GLU A 11 -14.99 -12.18 -10.09
N HIS A 12 -15.09 -10.94 -10.57
CA HIS A 12 -16.33 -10.16 -10.57
C HIS A 12 -17.29 -10.61 -11.67
N ARG A 13 -18.54 -10.95 -11.29
CA ARG A 13 -19.71 -10.92 -12.19
C ARG A 13 -20.74 -9.95 -11.63
N THR A 14 -21.05 -8.90 -12.38
CA THR A 14 -22.13 -7.93 -12.11
C THR A 14 -23.39 -8.30 -12.89
N PRO A 15 -24.58 -8.34 -12.27
CA PRO A 15 -25.86 -8.21 -12.97
C PRO A 15 -26.33 -6.75 -12.98
N ARG A 16 -26.85 -6.34 -14.14
CA ARG A 16 -27.52 -5.06 -14.40
C ARG A 16 -28.84 -4.96 -13.60
N GLN A 17 -29.11 -3.80 -13.01
CA GLN A 17 -30.47 -3.37 -12.66
C GLN A 17 -30.71 -1.96 -13.18
N GLU A 18 -31.77 -1.83 -13.99
CA GLU A 18 -32.34 -0.59 -14.50
C GLU A 18 -33.26 0.03 -13.45
N ILE A 19 -33.20 1.35 -13.23
CA ILE A 19 -34.21 2.12 -12.50
C ILE A 19 -34.49 3.41 -13.29
N PRO A 20 -35.77 3.80 -13.49
CA PRO A 20 -36.15 4.86 -14.41
C PRO A 20 -36.14 6.26 -13.79
N MET A 21 -35.83 7.20 -14.69
CA MET A 21 -35.89 8.66 -14.58
C MET A 21 -37.33 9.18 -14.34
N ARG A 22 -37.49 10.22 -13.48
CA ARG A 22 -38.37 11.38 -13.75
C ARG A 22 -38.18 12.54 -12.74
N PHE A 23 -37.66 13.65 -13.27
CA PHE A 23 -37.96 15.08 -13.07
C PHE A 23 -38.48 15.63 -11.73
N ILE A 24 -37.87 16.72 -11.25
CA ILE A 24 -38.42 18.10 -11.40
C ILE A 24 -37.34 19.17 -11.10
N THR A 25 -37.29 20.12 -12.02
CA THR A 25 -36.52 21.37 -12.13
C THR A 25 -36.88 22.38 -11.03
N HIS A 26 -35.92 23.22 -10.57
CA HIS A 26 -36.12 24.67 -10.38
C HIS A 26 -34.74 25.38 -10.34
N LEU A 27 -34.54 26.27 -11.32
CA LEU A 27 -33.39 27.16 -11.48
C LEU A 27 -33.45 28.31 -10.46
N LEU A 28 -32.29 28.70 -9.93
CA LEU A 28 -32.04 30.06 -9.43
C LEU A 28 -30.69 30.53 -9.96
N THR A 29 -30.76 31.49 -10.88
CA THR A 29 -29.67 32.15 -11.60
C THR A 29 -29.00 33.19 -10.70
N ALA A 30 -27.71 33.01 -10.40
CA ALA A 30 -26.84 34.04 -9.87
C ALA A 30 -25.70 34.29 -10.86
N SER A 31 -25.81 35.40 -11.58
CA SER A 31 -24.84 35.86 -12.57
C SER A 31 -23.59 36.41 -11.87
N VAL A 32 -22.53 35.60 -11.76
CA VAL A 32 -21.18 36.09 -11.42
C VAL A 32 -20.48 36.46 -12.71
N LEU A 33 -20.17 37.75 -12.85
CA LEU A 33 -19.36 38.30 -13.94
C LEU A 33 -17.92 37.78 -13.76
N ALA A 34 -17.60 36.64 -14.37
CA ALA A 34 -16.24 36.15 -14.48
C ALA A 34 -15.49 37.02 -15.49
N VAL A 35 -14.65 37.94 -15.00
CA VAL A 35 -13.59 38.51 -15.83
C VAL A 35 -12.62 37.38 -16.16
N VAL A 36 -12.80 36.79 -17.34
CA VAL A 36 -11.85 35.82 -17.91
C VAL A 36 -10.59 36.61 -18.27
N THR A 37 -9.68 36.74 -17.33
CA THR A 37 -8.28 37.02 -17.68
C THR A 37 -7.73 35.76 -18.30
N THR A 38 -7.68 35.73 -19.63
CA THR A 38 -7.00 34.69 -20.41
C THR A 38 -5.57 34.52 -19.88
N PRO A 39 -5.16 33.35 -19.38
CA PRO A 39 -3.75 33.08 -19.19
C PRO A 39 -3.11 33.17 -20.58
N SER A 40 -2.13 34.05 -20.72
CA SER A 40 -1.39 34.24 -21.96
C SER A 40 -0.86 32.89 -22.42
N MET A 41 -1.40 32.41 -23.54
CA MET A 41 -1.01 31.18 -24.21
C MET A 41 0.51 31.20 -24.41
N VAL A 42 1.18 30.19 -23.87
CA VAL A 42 2.37 29.66 -24.54
C VAL A 42 1.93 29.40 -25.98
N ARG A 43 2.56 30.06 -26.96
CA ARG A 43 2.25 29.84 -28.38
C ARG A 43 2.27 28.33 -28.62
N ALA A 44 1.20 27.83 -29.24
CA ALA A 44 1.22 26.54 -29.90
C ALA A 44 2.34 26.57 -30.94
N GLU A 45 3.54 26.16 -30.55
CA GLU A 45 4.41 25.47 -31.48
C GLU A 45 3.62 24.24 -31.94
N ASP A 46 3.45 24.09 -33.25
CA ASP A 46 2.69 23.02 -33.89
C ASP A 46 2.88 21.70 -33.14
N GLU A 47 1.86 21.17 -32.46
CA GLU A 47 1.91 19.87 -31.81
C GLU A 47 2.02 18.79 -32.90
N PRO A 48 3.22 18.25 -33.21
CA PRO A 48 3.41 17.52 -34.47
C PRO A 48 2.63 16.21 -34.48
N TRP A 49 2.39 15.65 -33.30
CA TRP A 49 1.57 14.45 -33.09
C TRP A 49 0.09 14.62 -33.45
N LYS A 50 -0.42 15.86 -33.58
CA LYS A 50 -1.77 16.16 -34.09
C LYS A 50 -1.87 16.19 -35.62
N LYS A 51 -0.75 15.99 -36.31
CA LYS A 51 -0.69 15.92 -37.77
C LYS A 51 -0.24 14.52 -38.19
N LEU A 52 -0.53 14.17 -39.44
CA LEU A 52 0.07 13.00 -40.06
C LEU A 52 1.57 13.24 -40.20
N TYR A 53 2.41 12.36 -39.63
CA TYR A 53 3.87 12.47 -39.72
C TYR A 53 4.33 12.40 -41.17
N ALA A 54 5.21 13.33 -41.55
CA ALA A 54 5.79 13.46 -42.88
C ALA A 54 7.20 14.04 -42.79
N GLY A 55 7.99 13.91 -43.86
CA GLY A 55 9.36 14.45 -43.92
C GLY A 55 10.24 13.90 -42.79
N PRO A 56 11.02 14.75 -42.08
CA PRO A 56 11.89 14.31 -40.99
C PRO A 56 11.18 13.55 -39.87
N GLU A 57 9.91 13.86 -39.59
CA GLU A 57 9.14 13.16 -38.55
C GLU A 57 8.70 11.75 -38.95
N ALA A 58 8.73 11.44 -40.26
CA ALA A 58 8.40 10.12 -40.80
C ALA A 58 9.64 9.30 -41.14
N THR A 59 10.61 9.89 -41.84
CA THR A 59 11.76 9.17 -42.42
C THR A 59 13.11 9.72 -41.93
N GLY A 60 13.13 10.55 -40.89
CA GLY A 60 14.38 11.08 -40.33
C GLY A 60 15.25 9.99 -39.70
N GLU A 61 16.55 10.26 -39.55
CA GLU A 61 17.52 9.32 -38.96
C GLU A 61 17.17 8.88 -37.53
N ASN A 62 16.34 9.66 -36.84
CA ASN A 62 15.85 9.35 -35.50
C ASN A 62 14.61 8.44 -35.51
N VAL A 63 13.94 8.18 -36.64
CA VAL A 63 12.76 7.30 -36.69
C VAL A 63 13.21 5.85 -36.88
N ILE A 64 12.88 4.99 -35.93
CA ILE A 64 13.21 3.56 -35.97
C ILE A 64 12.15 2.79 -36.76
N ALA A 65 10.88 3.11 -36.53
CA ALA A 65 9.74 2.54 -37.24
C ALA A 65 8.54 3.48 -37.13
N LEU A 66 7.70 3.52 -38.17
CA LEU A 66 6.47 4.28 -38.21
C LEU A 66 5.37 3.50 -38.94
N TRP A 67 4.21 3.35 -38.32
CA TRP A 67 3.03 2.71 -38.91
C TRP A 67 1.83 3.65 -38.85
N GLN A 68 1.45 4.21 -40.01
CA GLN A 68 0.32 5.13 -40.15
C GLN A 68 -0.94 4.44 -40.65
N PHE A 69 -0.82 3.19 -41.11
CA PHE A 69 -1.92 2.36 -41.63
C PHE A 69 -2.63 2.94 -42.87
N LEU A 70 -2.00 3.88 -43.58
CA LEU A 70 -2.63 4.58 -44.70
C LEU A 70 -3.12 3.62 -45.80
N PRO A 71 -4.21 3.95 -46.52
CA PRO A 71 -4.72 3.11 -47.60
C PRO A 71 -3.65 2.74 -48.64
N GLY A 72 -3.53 1.45 -48.97
CA GLY A 72 -2.51 0.90 -49.85
C GLY A 72 -1.11 0.74 -49.23
N GLN A 73 -0.93 1.15 -47.98
CA GLN A 73 0.30 1.04 -47.19
C GLN A 73 0.01 0.55 -45.77
N GLU A 74 -1.09 -0.19 -45.58
CA GLU A 74 -1.66 -0.43 -44.26
C GLU A 74 -0.70 -1.20 -43.34
N GLY A 75 0.01 -2.18 -43.89
CA GLY A 75 1.04 -2.93 -43.17
C GLY A 75 2.46 -2.42 -43.39
N LYS A 76 2.68 -1.28 -44.04
CA LYS A 76 4.02 -0.80 -44.38
C LYS A 76 4.63 0.01 -43.25
N ASP A 77 5.94 -0.16 -43.05
CA ASP A 77 6.74 0.75 -42.25
C ASP A 77 7.02 2.03 -43.05
N ASN A 78 6.25 3.07 -42.77
CA ASN A 78 6.32 4.37 -43.42
C ASN A 78 7.62 5.13 -43.13
N SER A 79 8.50 4.62 -42.24
CA SER A 79 9.85 5.16 -42.07
C SER A 79 10.82 4.77 -43.17
N GLY A 80 10.49 3.73 -43.96
CA GLY A 80 11.34 3.21 -45.02
C GLY A 80 12.37 2.17 -44.54
N HIS A 81 12.35 1.77 -43.26
CA HIS A 81 13.31 0.82 -42.68
C HIS A 81 12.88 -0.66 -42.73
N GLY A 82 11.79 -0.96 -43.44
CA GLY A 82 11.36 -2.33 -43.74
C GLY A 82 10.79 -3.12 -42.56
N ARG A 83 10.25 -2.45 -41.53
CA ARG A 83 9.55 -3.08 -40.39
C ARG A 83 8.08 -3.35 -40.68
N ASP A 84 7.79 -3.94 -41.84
CA ASP A 84 6.43 -4.20 -42.29
C ASP A 84 5.69 -5.14 -41.31
N LEU A 85 4.40 -4.85 -41.11
CA LEU A 85 3.52 -5.56 -40.19
C LEU A 85 2.78 -6.71 -40.85
N THR A 86 2.67 -7.81 -40.12
CA THR A 86 1.78 -8.93 -40.41
C THR A 86 0.65 -8.98 -39.38
N LEU A 87 -0.60 -9.05 -39.84
CA LEU A 87 -1.77 -9.16 -38.97
C LEU A 87 -1.78 -10.48 -38.20
N ARG A 88 -2.34 -10.45 -36.99
CA ARG A 88 -2.53 -11.60 -36.10
C ARG A 88 -4.00 -11.73 -35.71
N GLY A 89 -4.48 -12.97 -35.68
CA GLY A 89 -5.84 -13.27 -35.23
C GLY A 89 -6.90 -12.56 -36.06
N GLN A 90 -7.77 -11.82 -35.38
CA GLN A 90 -8.90 -11.12 -36.00
C GLN A 90 -8.58 -9.68 -36.38
N ALA A 91 -7.36 -9.22 -36.08
CA ALA A 91 -6.96 -7.85 -36.35
C ALA A 91 -7.07 -7.52 -37.84
N ARG A 92 -7.44 -6.28 -38.12
CA ARG A 92 -7.65 -5.79 -39.49
C ARG A 92 -7.37 -4.31 -39.58
N TYR A 93 -7.03 -3.87 -40.78
CA TYR A 93 -6.88 -2.45 -41.09
C TYR A 93 -8.23 -1.85 -41.43
N VAL A 94 -8.49 -0.66 -40.90
CA VAL A 94 -9.78 0.03 -40.98
C VAL A 94 -9.58 1.52 -41.24
N LYS A 95 -10.66 2.26 -41.52
CA LYS A 95 -10.62 3.69 -41.89
C LYS A 95 -10.84 4.63 -40.70
N GLU A 96 -11.15 4.09 -39.53
CA GLU A 96 -11.65 4.79 -38.34
C GLU A 96 -10.57 5.59 -37.56
N GLY A 97 -9.43 5.91 -38.16
CA GLY A 97 -8.32 6.60 -37.51
C GLY A 97 -8.45 8.13 -37.40
N PRO A 98 -7.66 8.79 -36.53
CA PRO A 98 -7.61 10.25 -36.42
C PRO A 98 -7.10 10.90 -37.72
N PHE A 99 -6.43 10.12 -38.57
CA PHE A 99 -5.95 10.53 -39.91
C PHE A 99 -6.52 9.65 -41.03
N GLY A 100 -7.69 9.02 -40.80
CA GLY A 100 -8.40 8.22 -41.80
C GLY A 100 -7.94 6.77 -41.96
N ALA A 101 -7.08 6.27 -41.07
CA ALA A 101 -6.70 4.86 -41.02
C ALA A 101 -6.21 4.39 -39.64
N ALA A 102 -6.48 3.12 -39.31
CA ALA A 102 -6.08 2.51 -38.04
C ALA A 102 -5.94 0.98 -38.16
N LEU A 103 -5.22 0.38 -37.21
CA LEU A 103 -5.24 -1.04 -36.89
C LEU A 103 -6.33 -1.30 -35.84
N GLU A 104 -7.35 -2.07 -36.19
CA GLU A 104 -8.31 -2.60 -35.23
C GLU A 104 -7.74 -3.86 -34.58
N SER A 105 -7.63 -3.86 -33.24
CA SER A 105 -7.27 -5.01 -32.43
C SER A 105 -8.45 -5.44 -31.53
N PHE A 106 -8.31 -6.63 -30.96
CA PHE A 106 -9.36 -7.37 -30.29
C PHE A 106 -8.87 -7.88 -28.94
N PRO A 107 -9.79 -8.21 -28.02
CA PRO A 107 -9.38 -8.70 -26.72
C PRO A 107 -8.86 -10.14 -26.79
N ALA A 108 -7.92 -10.44 -25.91
CA ALA A 108 -7.44 -11.79 -25.65
C ALA A 108 -7.08 -11.91 -24.17
N ASP A 109 -7.38 -13.06 -23.58
CA ASP A 109 -7.17 -13.37 -22.17
C ASP A 109 -7.03 -14.90 -21.98
N LYS A 110 -7.12 -15.37 -20.74
CA LYS A 110 -7.03 -16.80 -20.42
C LYS A 110 -8.14 -17.64 -21.06
N ASP A 111 -9.33 -17.06 -21.27
CA ASP A 111 -10.49 -17.76 -21.82
C ASP A 111 -10.50 -17.72 -23.36
N ASN A 112 -9.87 -16.71 -23.95
CA ASN A 112 -9.68 -16.55 -25.39
C ASN A 112 -8.21 -16.28 -25.72
N ASP A 113 -7.36 -17.27 -25.46
CA ASP A 113 -5.90 -17.21 -25.61
C ASP A 113 -5.47 -17.29 -27.09
N LYS A 114 -5.82 -16.25 -27.86
CA LYS A 114 -5.52 -16.15 -29.30
C LYS A 114 -4.71 -14.89 -29.58
N PRO A 115 -3.64 -14.99 -30.39
CA PRO A 115 -2.89 -13.83 -30.87
C PRO A 115 -3.80 -12.76 -31.49
N GLN A 116 -3.60 -11.49 -31.13
CA GLN A 116 -4.30 -10.33 -31.75
C GLN A 116 -3.30 -9.27 -32.23
N GLY A 117 -3.81 -8.22 -32.87
CA GLY A 117 -3.03 -7.08 -33.32
C GLY A 117 -2.14 -7.37 -34.54
N ALA A 118 -0.95 -6.79 -34.57
CA ALA A 118 -0.01 -6.95 -35.69
C ALA A 118 1.43 -7.16 -35.19
N MET A 119 2.27 -7.83 -35.98
CA MET A 119 3.69 -8.08 -35.64
C MET A 119 4.64 -7.61 -36.73
N THR A 120 5.81 -7.13 -36.31
CA THR A 120 7.02 -7.09 -37.14
C THR A 120 8.07 -8.03 -36.54
N LYS A 121 8.88 -8.65 -37.41
CA LYS A 121 9.96 -9.53 -36.99
C LYS A 121 10.98 -8.78 -36.14
N ASN A 122 11.55 -9.49 -35.16
CA ASN A 122 12.62 -8.97 -34.31
C ASN A 122 13.77 -8.44 -35.17
N HIS A 123 14.32 -7.30 -34.75
CA HIS A 123 15.46 -6.68 -35.39
C HIS A 123 16.27 -5.86 -34.37
N PRO A 124 17.61 -5.79 -34.47
CA PRO A 124 18.44 -5.03 -33.54
C PRO A 124 18.01 -3.56 -33.37
N SER A 125 17.56 -2.90 -34.44
CA SER A 125 17.09 -1.51 -34.36
C SER A 125 15.83 -1.31 -33.52
N LEU A 126 15.00 -2.36 -33.35
CA LEU A 126 13.82 -2.32 -32.49
C LEU A 126 14.19 -2.42 -31.00
N THR A 127 15.46 -2.58 -30.67
CA THR A 127 16.01 -2.40 -29.32
C THR A 127 16.94 -1.18 -29.33
N PRO A 128 16.44 0.02 -28.98
CA PRO A 128 17.25 1.23 -28.99
C PRO A 128 18.44 1.12 -28.01
N PRO A 129 19.68 1.42 -28.44
CA PRO A 129 20.88 1.27 -27.61
C PRO A 129 21.08 2.43 -26.61
N GLY A 130 20.06 3.24 -26.36
CA GLY A 130 20.13 4.45 -25.53
C GLY A 130 18.74 5.07 -25.35
N ALA A 131 18.67 6.39 -25.36
CA ALA A 131 17.39 7.10 -25.28
C ALA A 131 16.42 6.70 -26.41
N PHE A 132 15.13 6.63 -26.11
CA PHE A 132 14.08 6.35 -27.10
C PHE A 132 12.71 6.88 -26.69
N THR A 133 11.84 6.98 -27.69
CA THR A 133 10.44 7.38 -27.54
C THR A 133 9.52 6.35 -28.20
N LEU A 134 8.45 5.98 -27.50
CA LEU A 134 7.33 5.20 -28.02
C LEU A 134 6.11 6.10 -28.04
N GLU A 135 5.35 6.11 -29.12
CA GLU A 135 4.09 6.85 -29.17
C GLU A 135 3.06 6.20 -30.08
N ALA A 136 1.79 6.43 -29.77
CA ALA A 136 0.67 5.94 -30.54
C ALA A 136 -0.58 6.79 -30.29
N TRP A 137 -1.43 6.89 -31.30
CA TRP A 137 -2.84 7.16 -31.08
C TRP A 137 -3.58 5.86 -30.78
N PHE A 138 -4.51 5.89 -29.83
CA PHE A 138 -5.43 4.80 -29.60
C PHE A 138 -6.85 5.28 -29.36
N MET A 139 -7.83 4.42 -29.64
CA MET A 139 -9.23 4.61 -29.29
C MET A 139 -9.77 3.32 -28.69
N ALA A 140 -10.24 3.38 -27.44
CA ALA A 140 -10.81 2.24 -26.76
C ALA A 140 -12.21 1.92 -27.27
N LYS A 141 -12.54 0.63 -27.36
CA LYS A 141 -13.92 0.16 -27.50
C LYS A 141 -14.58 -0.04 -26.13
N PRO A 142 -15.93 -0.05 -26.03
CA PRO A 142 -16.62 -0.23 -24.76
C PRO A 142 -16.29 -1.52 -24.02
N ASP A 143 -15.93 -2.58 -24.74
CA ASP A 143 -15.55 -3.88 -24.18
C ASP A 143 -14.19 -3.87 -23.47
N MET A 144 -13.32 -2.87 -23.71
CA MET A 144 -12.05 -2.71 -23.00
C MET A 144 -12.22 -2.71 -21.48
N GLU A 145 -13.34 -2.18 -20.98
CA GLU A 145 -13.69 -2.09 -19.56
C GLU A 145 -13.65 -3.44 -18.83
N LYS A 146 -13.84 -4.55 -19.54
CA LYS A 146 -13.81 -5.91 -18.97
C LYS A 146 -12.41 -6.41 -18.64
N TYR A 147 -11.38 -5.83 -19.23
CA TYR A 147 -10.01 -6.36 -19.20
C TYR A 147 -9.15 -5.56 -18.23
N GLY A 148 -8.51 -6.25 -17.28
CA GLY A 148 -7.63 -5.64 -16.29
C GLY A 148 -6.37 -5.02 -16.91
N THR A 149 -5.76 -5.72 -17.87
CA THR A 149 -4.51 -5.33 -18.54
C THR A 149 -4.66 -5.45 -20.05
N VAL A 150 -4.22 -4.44 -20.81
CA VAL A 150 -4.27 -4.41 -22.29
C VAL A 150 -2.98 -3.80 -22.86
N PHE A 151 -2.46 -4.34 -23.97
CA PHE A 151 -1.16 -3.92 -24.53
C PHE A 151 -1.30 -3.03 -25.77
N LEU A 152 -0.59 -1.91 -25.78
CA LEU A 152 -0.44 -1.06 -26.97
C LEU A 152 0.74 -1.54 -27.81
N LEU A 153 1.89 -1.78 -27.16
CA LEU A 153 3.10 -2.33 -27.76
C LEU A 153 3.79 -3.30 -26.79
N ASP A 154 4.26 -4.45 -27.28
CA ASP A 154 5.06 -5.39 -26.49
C ASP A 154 6.23 -5.95 -27.30
N LYS A 155 7.44 -5.81 -26.76
CA LYS A 155 8.65 -6.50 -27.24
C LYS A 155 9.32 -7.33 -26.13
N LYS A 156 8.77 -7.29 -24.91
CA LYS A 156 9.40 -7.86 -23.70
C LYS A 156 8.79 -9.18 -23.27
N TYR A 157 7.52 -9.40 -23.57
CA TYR A 157 6.72 -10.57 -23.17
C TYR A 157 6.43 -10.66 -21.65
N TYR A 158 7.42 -10.46 -20.78
CA TYR A 158 7.28 -10.52 -19.32
C TYR A 158 7.04 -9.14 -18.72
N HIS A 159 5.78 -8.80 -18.47
CA HIS A 159 5.36 -7.55 -17.83
C HIS A 159 5.32 -7.64 -16.29
N TYR A 160 5.97 -8.66 -15.71
CA TYR A 160 6.12 -8.89 -14.28
C TYR A 160 7.49 -9.54 -14.00
N ALA A 161 7.94 -9.46 -12.75
CA ALA A 161 9.22 -10.05 -12.35
C ALA A 161 9.19 -11.58 -12.43
N LYS A 162 10.25 -12.16 -13.01
CA LYS A 162 10.52 -13.60 -13.09
C LYS A 162 12.02 -13.82 -12.98
N ASP A 163 12.43 -14.88 -12.31
CA ASP A 163 13.84 -15.31 -12.24
C ASP A 163 14.25 -16.04 -13.53
N LEU A 164 14.18 -15.32 -14.65
CA LEU A 164 14.54 -15.80 -15.98
C LEU A 164 15.28 -14.68 -16.72
N PRO A 165 16.44 -14.94 -17.35
CA PRO A 165 17.17 -13.90 -18.08
C PRO A 165 16.31 -13.20 -19.14
N GLN A 166 15.49 -13.97 -19.88
CA GLN A 166 14.59 -13.44 -20.90
C GLN A 166 13.47 -12.54 -20.36
N ALA A 167 13.19 -12.60 -19.06
CA ALA A 167 12.25 -11.71 -18.43
C ALA A 167 12.83 -10.32 -18.20
N ASN A 168 14.11 -10.07 -18.54
CA ASN A 168 14.80 -8.81 -18.29
C ASN A 168 15.31 -8.15 -19.58
N TRP A 169 14.68 -8.40 -20.73
CA TRP A 169 15.05 -7.78 -22.01
C TRP A 169 14.01 -6.77 -22.50
N ASP A 170 14.41 -5.93 -23.44
CA ASP A 170 13.53 -5.04 -24.23
C ASP A 170 12.58 -4.19 -23.37
N TYR A 171 11.41 -3.86 -23.93
CA TYR A 171 10.45 -2.94 -23.34
C TYR A 171 9.00 -3.30 -23.73
N GLY A 172 8.05 -2.63 -23.10
CA GLY A 172 6.62 -2.72 -23.42
C GLY A 172 5.85 -1.50 -22.91
N LEU A 173 4.75 -1.17 -23.58
CA LEU A 173 3.81 -0.09 -23.24
C LEU A 173 2.39 -0.66 -23.21
N TYR A 174 1.75 -0.60 -22.05
CA TYR A 174 0.45 -1.23 -21.80
C TYR A 174 -0.37 -0.39 -20.80
N MET A 175 -1.60 -0.82 -20.51
CA MET A 175 -2.50 -0.11 -19.59
C MET A 175 -3.14 -1.06 -18.60
N ASN A 176 -3.25 -0.60 -17.34
CA ASN A 176 -3.98 -1.30 -16.27
C ASN A 176 -5.26 -0.53 -15.90
N ARG A 177 -6.36 -1.26 -15.72
CA ARG A 177 -7.64 -0.73 -15.22
C ARG A 177 -7.49 -0.30 -13.76
N THR A 178 -7.98 0.89 -13.46
CA THR A 178 -8.01 1.42 -12.08
C THR A 178 -9.40 1.83 -11.64
N GLY A 179 -10.34 1.93 -12.58
CA GLY A 179 -11.75 2.20 -12.32
C GLY A 179 -12.54 2.24 -13.63
N GLN A 180 -13.80 2.68 -13.55
CA GLN A 180 -14.66 2.84 -14.72
C GLN A 180 -14.09 3.87 -15.69
N ASN A 181 -13.77 3.47 -16.93
CA ASN A 181 -13.16 4.33 -17.95
C ASN A 181 -11.86 5.02 -17.46
N ARG A 182 -11.15 4.38 -16.51
CA ARG A 182 -9.93 4.92 -15.89
C ARG A 182 -8.81 3.90 -15.96
N ARG A 183 -7.64 4.37 -16.41
CA ARG A 183 -6.46 3.54 -16.67
C ARG A 183 -5.20 4.22 -16.16
N LYS A 184 -4.18 3.44 -15.82
CA LYS A 184 -2.79 3.90 -15.75
C LYS A 184 -2.04 3.39 -16.98
N LEU A 185 -1.23 4.25 -17.60
CA LEU A 185 -0.22 3.83 -18.56
C LEU A 185 0.90 3.13 -17.80
N MET A 186 1.41 2.06 -18.38
CA MET A 186 2.44 1.23 -17.79
C MET A 186 3.56 1.04 -18.81
N ALA A 187 4.80 1.15 -18.35
CA ALA A 187 5.97 0.80 -19.15
C ALA A 187 6.80 -0.24 -18.42
N THR A 188 7.37 -1.17 -19.18
CA THR A 188 8.36 -2.12 -18.67
C THR A 188 9.68 -1.91 -19.38
N LEU A 189 10.79 -1.92 -18.65
CA LEU A 189 12.15 -1.84 -19.19
C LEU A 189 13.00 -2.99 -18.65
N GLY A 190 13.69 -3.72 -19.53
CA GLY A 190 14.59 -4.82 -19.18
C GLY A 190 16.06 -4.42 -19.28
N PHE A 191 16.84 -4.67 -18.22
CA PHE A 191 18.26 -4.33 -18.10
C PHE A 191 19.16 -5.57 -17.98
N GLY A 192 18.70 -6.71 -18.47
CA GLY A 192 19.41 -7.98 -18.54
C GLY A 192 19.42 -8.76 -17.22
N LYS A 193 19.77 -8.09 -16.12
CA LYS A 193 19.78 -8.69 -14.77
C LYS A 193 18.43 -8.56 -14.06
N ASP A 194 17.73 -7.47 -14.33
CA ASP A 194 16.46 -7.12 -13.70
C ASP A 194 15.60 -6.27 -14.65
N SER A 195 14.40 -5.91 -14.18
CA SER A 195 13.44 -5.09 -14.91
C SER A 195 12.89 -3.97 -14.04
N ALA A 196 12.56 -2.84 -14.66
CA ALA A 196 11.74 -1.81 -14.05
C ALA A 196 10.31 -1.87 -14.59
N PHE A 197 9.35 -1.64 -13.70
CA PHE A 197 7.92 -1.56 -13.99
C PHE A 197 7.44 -0.19 -13.53
N LEU A 198 6.97 0.61 -14.48
CA LEU A 198 6.69 2.03 -14.31
C LEU A 198 5.21 2.27 -14.56
N SER A 199 4.62 3.23 -13.85
CA SER A 199 3.22 3.61 -14.03
C SER A 199 3.04 5.12 -14.08
N SER A 200 2.11 5.59 -14.90
CA SER A 200 1.64 6.98 -14.85
C SER A 200 0.66 7.23 -13.71
N SER A 201 0.29 8.49 -13.53
CA SER A 201 -0.97 8.86 -12.87
C SER A 201 -2.15 8.27 -13.65
N GLU A 202 -3.30 8.17 -12.99
CA GLU A 202 -4.53 7.74 -13.64
C GLU A 202 -4.97 8.74 -14.72
N ILE A 203 -5.38 8.21 -15.89
CA ILE A 203 -5.93 8.97 -17.00
C ILE A 203 -7.36 8.51 -17.33
N PRO A 204 -8.25 9.43 -17.72
CA PRO A 204 -9.53 9.07 -18.29
C PRO A 204 -9.34 8.45 -19.68
N VAL A 205 -10.07 7.37 -19.94
CA VAL A 205 -10.07 6.65 -21.22
C VAL A 205 -11.51 6.31 -21.58
N GLU A 206 -12.22 7.32 -22.11
CA GLU A 206 -13.60 7.16 -22.55
C GLU A 206 -13.64 6.39 -23.88
N PRO A 207 -14.48 5.34 -24.00
CA PRO A 207 -14.66 4.63 -25.25
C PRO A 207 -15.05 5.56 -26.40
N GLY A 208 -14.49 5.33 -27.59
CA GLY A 208 -14.78 6.13 -28.79
C GLY A 208 -14.04 7.47 -28.87
N GLN A 209 -13.16 7.79 -27.91
CA GLN A 209 -12.29 8.97 -27.99
C GLN A 209 -10.87 8.58 -28.42
N TRP A 210 -10.32 9.32 -29.39
CA TRP A 210 -8.93 9.21 -29.78
C TRP A 210 -8.04 9.91 -28.77
N ILE A 211 -7.05 9.18 -28.27
CA ILE A 211 -6.07 9.65 -27.29
C ILE A 211 -4.67 9.37 -27.83
N HIS A 212 -3.81 10.39 -27.83
CA HIS A 212 -2.39 10.22 -28.09
C HIS A 212 -1.67 9.90 -26.78
N VAL A 213 -0.79 8.90 -26.79
CA VAL A 213 0.09 8.59 -25.66
C VAL A 213 1.51 8.45 -26.12
N ALA A 214 2.43 8.82 -25.23
CA ALA A 214 3.84 8.59 -25.44
C ALA A 214 4.55 8.16 -24.15
N PHE A 215 5.63 7.40 -24.32
CA PHE A 215 6.58 7.05 -23.29
C PHE A 215 7.99 7.42 -23.77
N THR A 216 8.75 8.11 -22.93
CA THR A 216 10.16 8.45 -23.22
C THR A 216 11.08 7.85 -22.18
N TYR A 217 12.22 7.31 -22.63
CA TYR A 217 13.34 6.91 -21.79
C TYR A 217 14.60 7.65 -22.24
N ASP A 218 15.35 8.27 -21.33
CA ASP A 218 16.55 9.04 -21.65
C ASP A 218 17.83 8.20 -21.80
N GLY A 219 17.75 6.88 -21.60
CA GLY A 219 18.92 6.00 -21.63
C GLY A 219 19.78 6.03 -20.37
N ALA A 220 19.46 6.88 -19.39
CA ALA A 220 20.20 7.09 -18.15
C ALA A 220 19.34 6.93 -16.88
N GLY A 221 18.03 6.71 -17.03
CA GLY A 221 17.10 6.42 -15.94
C GLY A 221 15.81 7.22 -15.95
N ALA A 222 15.77 8.39 -16.59
CA ALA A 222 14.57 9.23 -16.59
C ALA A 222 13.53 8.68 -17.56
N CYS A 223 12.34 8.41 -17.01
CA CYS A 223 11.19 7.86 -17.71
C CYS A 223 10.01 8.83 -17.60
N ARG A 224 9.26 9.02 -18.68
CA ARG A 224 8.07 9.89 -18.68
C ARG A 224 6.92 9.29 -19.46
N PHE A 225 5.71 9.60 -19.04
CA PHE A 225 4.46 9.28 -19.72
C PHE A 225 3.74 10.56 -20.13
N PHE A 226 3.23 10.60 -21.36
CA PHE A 226 2.44 11.69 -21.88
C PHE A 226 1.07 11.19 -22.34
N CYS A 227 0.05 12.01 -22.14
CA CYS A 227 -1.30 11.81 -22.66
C CYS A 227 -1.77 13.12 -23.30
N ASN A 228 -2.06 13.09 -24.60
CA ASN A 228 -2.38 14.25 -25.44
C ASN A 228 -1.37 15.40 -25.26
N GLY A 229 -0.07 15.08 -25.32
CA GLY A 229 1.04 16.02 -25.14
C GLY A 229 1.31 16.45 -23.69
N LYS A 230 0.40 16.17 -22.74
CA LYS A 230 0.58 16.54 -21.34
C LYS A 230 1.34 15.45 -20.57
N LEU A 231 2.33 15.85 -19.77
CA LEU A 231 3.03 14.96 -18.84
C LEU A 231 2.05 14.39 -17.78
N VAL A 232 1.93 13.07 -17.70
CA VAL A 232 1.05 12.35 -16.77
C VAL A 232 1.78 11.36 -15.85
N GLY A 233 3.10 11.22 -15.99
CA GLY A 233 3.92 10.44 -15.08
C GLY A 233 5.40 10.64 -15.32
N LYS A 234 6.21 10.54 -14.26
CA LYS A 234 7.67 10.65 -14.29
C LYS A 234 8.27 9.75 -13.23
N THR A 235 9.34 9.04 -13.59
CA THR A 235 10.15 8.27 -12.64
C THR A 235 11.62 8.38 -13.05
N VAL A 236 12.53 8.50 -12.07
CA VAL A 236 13.98 8.44 -12.32
C VAL A 236 14.53 7.16 -11.72
N LEU A 237 15.09 6.30 -12.57
CA LEU A 237 15.72 5.04 -12.19
C LEU A 237 17.23 5.25 -12.06
N GLU A 238 17.75 5.31 -10.84
CA GLU A 238 19.18 5.50 -10.61
C GLU A 238 20.03 4.37 -11.20
N GLY A 239 21.20 4.72 -11.74
CA GLY A 239 22.20 3.77 -12.23
C GLY A 239 21.78 2.97 -13.47
N ARG A 240 20.79 3.43 -14.23
CA ARG A 240 20.32 2.74 -15.43
C ARG A 240 21.05 3.21 -16.69
N GLY A 241 21.10 2.30 -17.65
CA GLY A 241 21.69 2.48 -18.97
C GLY A 241 20.73 2.00 -20.07
N PRO A 242 21.22 1.63 -21.25
CA PRO A 242 20.41 1.08 -22.33
C PRO A 242 19.60 -0.17 -21.90
N VAL A 243 18.45 -0.37 -22.53
CA VAL A 243 17.71 -1.64 -22.42
C VAL A 243 18.51 -2.77 -23.05
N THR A 244 18.37 -3.98 -22.54
CA THR A 244 19.09 -5.16 -23.05
C THR A 244 18.34 -5.78 -24.24
N PRO A 245 19.00 -6.06 -25.39
CA PRO A 245 18.37 -6.69 -26.54
C PRO A 245 17.73 -8.05 -26.21
N GLY A 246 16.48 -8.21 -26.64
CA GLY A 246 15.75 -9.47 -26.53
C GLY A 246 15.47 -10.13 -27.89
N LYS A 247 14.96 -11.35 -27.81
CA LYS A 247 14.71 -12.22 -28.98
C LYS A 247 13.28 -12.17 -29.52
N TYR A 248 12.37 -11.46 -28.84
CA TYR A 248 10.96 -11.46 -29.20
C TYR A 248 10.67 -10.48 -30.33
N ASP A 249 9.70 -10.86 -31.18
CA ASP A 249 9.09 -10.00 -32.19
C ASP A 249 8.38 -8.82 -31.49
N LEU A 250 8.23 -7.69 -32.19
CA LEU A 250 7.47 -6.55 -31.68
C LEU A 250 6.02 -6.70 -32.08
N ILE A 251 5.12 -6.63 -31.10
CA ILE A 251 3.68 -6.72 -31.28
C ILE A 251 3.02 -5.38 -31.02
N LEU A 252 2.10 -4.98 -31.90
CA LEU A 252 1.19 -3.84 -31.71
C LEU A 252 -0.19 -4.37 -31.34
N GLY A 253 -0.81 -3.83 -30.29
CA GLY A 253 -2.19 -4.12 -29.90
C GLY A 253 -2.42 -5.45 -29.18
N ASP A 254 -1.36 -6.13 -28.73
CA ASP A 254 -1.41 -7.36 -27.95
C ASP A 254 -0.05 -7.65 -27.28
N ARG A 255 -0.03 -8.61 -26.36
CA ARG A 255 1.16 -9.18 -25.74
C ARG A 255 1.83 -10.20 -26.68
N VAL A 256 3.15 -10.35 -26.56
CA VAL A 256 3.96 -11.30 -27.36
C VAL A 256 3.40 -12.73 -27.38
N GLY A 257 2.99 -13.27 -26.23
CA GLY A 257 2.54 -14.66 -26.10
C GLY A 257 2.00 -15.03 -24.71
N SER A 258 1.90 -16.34 -24.44
CA SER A 258 1.14 -16.93 -23.31
C SER A 258 -0.30 -16.45 -23.36
N THR A 259 -0.97 -16.30 -22.20
CA THR A 259 -2.38 -15.92 -21.95
C THR A 259 -2.90 -14.66 -22.65
N HIS A 260 -2.11 -14.08 -23.57
CA HIS A 260 -2.29 -12.86 -24.33
C HIS A 260 -2.84 -11.71 -23.47
N ALA A 261 -3.02 -10.54 -24.04
CA ALA A 261 -3.67 -9.41 -23.36
C ALA A 261 -4.00 -8.37 -24.42
N GLY A 262 -4.82 -8.81 -25.38
CA GLY A 262 -5.16 -8.05 -26.57
C GLY A 262 -5.83 -6.74 -26.21
N PHE A 263 -5.52 -5.67 -26.94
CA PHE A 263 -6.16 -4.37 -26.79
C PHE A 263 -7.44 -4.31 -27.64
N PRO A 264 -8.64 -4.30 -27.04
CA PRO A 264 -9.89 -4.13 -27.77
C PRO A 264 -10.07 -2.65 -28.13
N GLY A 265 -9.67 -2.29 -29.34
CA GLY A 265 -9.67 -0.90 -29.77
C GLY A 265 -9.00 -0.70 -31.12
N TYR A 266 -8.66 0.56 -31.38
CA TYR A 266 -8.01 0.99 -32.61
C TYR A 266 -6.67 1.65 -32.28
N LEU A 267 -5.61 1.31 -33.01
CA LEU A 267 -4.30 1.96 -32.94
C LEU A 267 -4.06 2.73 -34.24
N ALA A 268 -3.51 3.93 -34.14
CA ALA A 268 -3.15 4.74 -35.30
C ALA A 268 -1.80 5.44 -35.08
N GLN A 269 -1.08 5.71 -36.17
CA GLN A 269 0.19 6.45 -36.18
C GLN A 269 1.13 6.03 -35.03
N VAL A 270 1.52 4.77 -35.04
CA VAL A 270 2.43 4.20 -34.03
C VAL A 270 3.87 4.48 -34.46
N ARG A 271 4.68 5.11 -33.60
CA ARG A 271 6.06 5.47 -33.91
C ARG A 271 7.02 5.07 -32.80
N ILE A 272 8.19 4.60 -33.21
CA ILE A 272 9.35 4.36 -32.35
C ILE A 272 10.48 5.25 -32.84
N SER A 273 11.06 6.03 -31.94
CA SER A 273 12.15 6.95 -32.26
C SER A 273 13.38 6.70 -31.39
N LYS A 274 14.56 6.87 -31.97
CA LYS A 274 15.82 7.04 -31.28
C LYS A 274 15.85 8.43 -30.64
N GLY A 275 16.21 8.50 -29.37
CA GLY A 275 16.22 9.75 -28.60
C GLY A 275 14.86 10.14 -28.05
N ILE A 276 14.86 11.27 -27.34
CA ILE A 276 13.64 11.96 -26.89
C ILE A 276 13.21 12.91 -28.00
N VAL A 277 11.99 12.74 -28.48
CA VAL A 277 11.41 13.62 -29.50
C VAL A 277 11.22 15.03 -28.91
N PRO A 278 11.63 16.12 -29.59
CA PRO A 278 11.71 17.46 -28.98
C PRO A 278 10.42 18.02 -28.36
N TYR A 279 9.25 17.69 -28.92
CA TYR A 279 7.94 18.10 -28.41
C TYR A 279 7.33 17.13 -27.38
N LEU A 280 7.97 15.98 -27.16
CA LEU A 280 7.68 15.09 -26.04
C LEU A 280 8.70 15.33 -24.92
N THR A 281 9.00 16.60 -24.73
CA THR A 281 9.71 17.13 -23.58
C THR A 281 8.66 17.81 -22.71
N GLY A 282 8.81 17.75 -21.40
CA GLY A 282 7.90 18.49 -20.52
C GLY A 282 8.24 19.98 -20.51
N SER A 283 7.58 20.72 -19.64
CA SER A 283 7.76 22.15 -19.43
C SER A 283 8.64 22.45 -18.21
N LEU A 284 8.83 23.75 -17.92
CA LEU A 284 9.03 24.15 -16.53
C LEU A 284 7.80 23.68 -15.73
N GLU A 285 8.00 22.95 -14.65
CA GLU A 285 6.92 22.45 -13.80
C GLU A 285 7.07 23.01 -12.39
N VAL A 286 5.93 23.20 -11.72
CA VAL A 286 5.87 23.54 -10.30
C VAL A 286 4.99 22.53 -9.58
N GLY A 287 5.50 21.99 -8.48
CA GLY A 287 4.77 21.04 -7.65
C GLY A 287 5.17 21.14 -6.18
N VAL A 288 4.72 20.15 -5.41
CA VAL A 288 5.18 19.87 -4.05
C VAL A 288 5.71 18.45 -4.06
N SER A 289 6.99 18.27 -3.70
CA SER A 289 7.59 16.94 -3.62
C SER A 289 7.83 16.55 -2.18
N ARG A 290 7.48 15.31 -1.80
CA ARG A 290 7.81 14.74 -0.47
C ARG A 290 7.40 15.64 0.71
N GLY A 291 6.33 16.42 0.53
CA GLY A 291 5.94 17.50 1.44
C GLY A 291 4.47 17.46 1.80
N ARG A 292 4.16 18.01 2.98
CA ARG A 292 2.80 18.09 3.52
C ARG A 292 2.03 19.25 2.91
N THR A 293 0.75 19.03 2.73
CA THR A 293 -0.24 20.04 2.34
C THR A 293 -1.33 20.23 3.40
N ALA A 294 -1.37 19.38 4.42
CA ALA A 294 -2.23 19.54 5.58
C ALA A 294 -1.40 19.81 6.85
N PHE A 295 -1.86 20.76 7.66
CA PHE A 295 -1.15 21.23 8.85
C PHE A 295 -2.10 21.38 10.03
N VAL A 296 -1.62 21.11 11.24
CA VAL A 296 -2.39 21.38 12.46
C VAL A 296 -2.32 22.88 12.76
N ARG A 297 -3.43 23.48 13.19
CA ARG A 297 -3.43 24.89 13.60
C ARG A 297 -2.43 25.14 14.74
N MET A 298 -1.64 26.22 14.65
CA MET A 298 -0.53 26.58 15.54
C MET A 298 0.66 25.59 15.51
N GLU A 299 0.75 24.73 14.50
CA GLU A 299 1.92 23.89 14.30
C GLU A 299 3.17 24.75 14.02
N LYS A 300 4.26 24.44 14.72
CA LYS A 300 5.54 25.16 14.60
C LYS A 300 6.31 24.68 13.37
N ASN A 301 7.04 25.59 12.74
CA ASN A 301 7.93 25.29 11.61
C ASN A 301 7.22 24.59 10.44
N ALA A 302 5.94 24.89 10.23
CA ALA A 302 5.18 24.36 9.12
C ALA A 302 5.71 24.95 7.80
N VAL A 303 6.20 24.08 6.93
CA VAL A 303 6.73 24.44 5.61
C VAL A 303 6.13 23.56 4.53
N VAL A 304 5.91 24.14 3.34
CA VAL A 304 5.60 23.42 2.10
C VAL A 304 6.84 23.50 1.20
N PRO A 305 7.44 22.35 0.82
CA PRO A 305 8.56 22.32 -0.12
C PRO A 305 8.03 22.41 -1.55
N VAL A 306 8.00 23.63 -2.09
CA VAL A 306 7.64 23.85 -3.49
C VAL A 306 8.83 23.50 -4.38
N THR A 307 8.62 22.63 -5.35
CA THR A 307 9.65 22.27 -6.32
C THR A 307 9.41 22.93 -7.65
N VAL A 308 10.48 23.48 -8.22
CA VAL A 308 10.56 23.91 -9.61
C VAL A 308 11.40 22.89 -10.35
N SER A 309 10.86 22.32 -11.42
CA SER A 309 11.50 21.22 -12.15
C SER A 309 11.64 21.55 -13.63
N ASN A 310 12.80 21.24 -14.20
CA ASN A 310 13.01 21.33 -15.64
C ASN A 310 12.68 19.98 -16.29
N GLU A 311 11.54 19.92 -16.97
CA GLU A 311 11.13 18.74 -17.73
C GLU A 311 11.46 18.84 -19.23
N THR A 312 12.06 19.94 -19.67
CA THR A 312 12.50 20.14 -21.06
C THR A 312 13.77 19.30 -21.36
N SER A 313 14.10 19.11 -22.65
CA SER A 313 15.34 18.43 -23.06
C SER A 313 16.59 19.31 -22.94
N GLY A 314 16.43 20.62 -22.79
CA GLY A 314 17.51 21.59 -22.70
C GLY A 314 17.70 22.15 -21.29
N PRO A 315 18.85 22.78 -20.98
CA PRO A 315 18.99 23.52 -19.73
C PRO A 315 18.05 24.73 -19.72
N LEU A 316 17.44 25.00 -18.57
CA LEU A 316 16.68 26.22 -18.31
C LEU A 316 17.56 27.21 -17.54
N PRO A 317 17.52 28.51 -17.88
CA PRO A 317 18.24 29.52 -17.12
C PRO A 317 17.62 29.71 -15.73
N GLU A 318 18.31 30.46 -14.88
CA GLU A 318 17.81 30.85 -13.57
C GLU A 318 16.49 31.64 -13.66
N GLY A 319 15.75 31.73 -12.56
CA GLY A 319 14.45 32.37 -12.55
C GLY A 319 13.95 32.76 -11.16
N SER A 320 12.69 33.18 -11.10
CA SER A 320 12.01 33.46 -9.84
C SER A 320 10.67 32.73 -9.71
N VAL A 321 10.29 32.49 -8.46
CA VAL A 321 9.01 31.95 -8.05
C VAL A 321 8.26 33.01 -7.26
N GLN A 322 7.11 33.42 -7.75
CA GLN A 322 6.15 34.22 -7.00
C GLN A 322 5.15 33.30 -6.31
N ILE A 323 5.01 33.48 -5.01
CA ILE A 323 4.08 32.72 -4.17
C ILE A 323 3.06 33.68 -3.60
N THR A 324 1.80 33.28 -3.65
CA THR A 324 0.71 33.96 -2.97
C THR A 324 -0.02 32.98 -2.06
N PHE A 325 -0.12 33.32 -0.78
CA PHE A 325 -0.81 32.53 0.24
C PHE A 325 -1.45 33.46 1.27
N GLY A 326 -2.76 33.30 1.55
CA GLY A 326 -3.44 34.09 2.58
C GLY A 326 -3.33 35.61 2.40
N GLY A 327 -3.30 36.10 1.16
CA GLY A 327 -3.11 37.52 0.83
C GLY A 327 -1.66 38.02 0.92
N SER A 328 -0.74 37.22 1.44
CA SER A 328 0.69 37.51 1.45
C SER A 328 1.35 37.09 0.14
N LYS A 329 2.25 37.94 -0.36
CA LYS A 329 3.06 37.66 -1.56
C LYS A 329 4.53 37.53 -1.17
N LYS A 330 5.19 36.47 -1.64
CA LYS A 330 6.62 36.23 -1.46
C LYS A 330 7.26 35.92 -2.80
N GLU A 331 8.53 36.31 -2.96
CA GLU A 331 9.35 35.95 -4.10
C GLU A 331 10.60 35.19 -3.65
N ALA A 332 10.98 34.18 -4.41
CA ALA A 332 12.20 33.41 -4.22
C ALA A 332 12.89 33.21 -5.58
N ARG A 333 14.22 33.04 -5.59
CA ARG A 333 14.97 32.73 -6.83
C ARG A 333 15.33 31.26 -6.88
N PHE A 334 15.43 30.71 -8.09
CA PHE A 334 15.98 29.38 -8.34
C PHE A 334 17.12 29.46 -9.37
N PRO A 335 18.17 28.63 -9.23
CA PRO A 335 19.31 28.63 -10.13
C PRO A 335 18.96 28.03 -11.50
N ALA A 336 19.86 28.12 -12.47
CA ALA A 336 19.72 27.39 -13.73
C ALA A 336 19.54 25.88 -13.48
N LEU A 337 18.62 25.26 -14.21
CA LEU A 337 18.23 23.87 -14.05
C LEU A 337 18.62 23.07 -15.29
N LYS A 338 19.45 22.04 -15.10
CA LYS A 338 19.71 21.03 -16.14
C LYS A 338 18.43 20.22 -16.43
N PRO A 339 18.34 19.54 -17.59
CA PRO A 339 17.26 18.60 -17.85
C PRO A 339 17.07 17.61 -16.69
N ASN A 340 15.82 17.33 -16.31
CA ASN A 340 15.43 16.50 -15.17
C ASN A 340 15.77 17.05 -13.77
N GLN A 341 16.44 18.20 -13.67
CA GLN A 341 16.82 18.78 -12.38
C GLN A 341 15.62 19.47 -11.73
N SER A 342 15.53 19.35 -10.41
CA SER A 342 14.57 20.08 -9.60
C SER A 342 15.28 20.93 -8.55
N HIS A 343 14.68 22.05 -8.18
CA HIS A 343 15.10 22.90 -7.08
C HIS A 343 13.93 23.08 -6.11
N ALA A 344 14.17 22.81 -4.84
CA ALA A 344 13.17 22.94 -3.79
C ALA A 344 13.29 24.30 -3.08
N ILE A 345 12.16 24.92 -2.81
CA ILE A 345 12.01 26.17 -2.09
C ILE A 345 11.08 25.91 -0.92
N GLU A 346 11.59 26.07 0.31
CA GLU A 346 10.79 25.91 1.52
C GLU A 346 9.95 27.17 1.79
N LEU A 347 8.64 26.97 1.89
CA LEU A 347 7.70 28.05 2.11
C LEU A 347 7.03 27.92 3.47
N PRO A 348 7.21 28.87 4.39
CA PRO A 348 6.51 28.84 5.67
C PRO A 348 5.01 28.99 5.43
N VAL A 349 4.23 28.18 6.13
CA VAL A 349 2.77 28.27 6.18
C VAL A 349 2.38 28.97 7.47
N ASP A 350 1.56 30.02 7.37
CA ASP A 350 0.94 30.63 8.55
C ASP A 350 -0.16 29.71 9.10
N THR A 351 0.21 28.87 10.07
CA THR A 351 -0.71 27.95 10.75
C THR A 351 -1.56 28.63 11.84
N THR A 352 -1.43 29.95 12.04
CA THR A 352 -2.27 30.69 13.01
C THR A 352 -3.68 30.94 12.48
N ALA A 353 -3.83 30.91 11.16
CA ALA A 353 -5.09 31.07 10.44
C ALA A 353 -6.17 30.08 10.93
N ARG A 354 -7.44 30.42 10.66
CA ARG A 354 -8.56 29.57 11.07
C ARG A 354 -8.49 28.21 10.34
N PRO A 355 -9.03 27.13 10.91
CA PRO A 355 -9.13 25.87 10.17
C PRO A 355 -9.99 26.06 8.93
N ASP A 356 -9.41 25.83 7.75
CA ASP A 356 -10.04 25.99 6.44
C ASP A 356 -9.13 25.43 5.33
N SER A 357 -9.63 25.41 4.11
CA SER A 357 -8.81 25.18 2.90
C SER A 357 -8.39 26.52 2.30
N TYR A 358 -7.11 26.63 1.98
CA TYR A 358 -6.48 27.82 1.41
C TYR A 358 -5.76 27.46 0.12
N THR A 359 -5.77 28.38 -0.85
CA THR A 359 -5.02 28.19 -2.10
C THR A 359 -3.62 28.78 -1.98
N LEU A 360 -2.61 27.94 -2.13
CA LEU A 360 -1.23 28.36 -2.38
C LEU A 360 -1.04 28.50 -3.90
N LYS A 361 -0.95 29.74 -4.38
CA LYS A 361 -0.70 30.03 -5.78
C LYS A 361 0.80 30.22 -6.01
N VAL A 362 1.36 29.46 -6.94
CA VAL A 362 2.78 29.47 -7.27
C VAL A 362 2.97 29.75 -8.75
N ILE A 363 3.80 30.73 -9.08
CA ILE A 363 4.15 31.12 -10.45
C ILE A 363 5.67 31.10 -10.56
N ALA A 364 6.23 30.13 -11.27
CA ALA A 364 7.65 30.10 -11.62
C ALA A 364 7.87 30.72 -13.01
N THR A 365 8.89 31.56 -13.15
CA THR A 365 9.27 32.19 -14.42
C THR A 365 10.79 32.16 -14.57
N THR A 366 11.31 31.66 -15.70
CA THR A 366 12.75 31.74 -16.01
C THR A 366 13.12 33.12 -16.55
N THR A 367 14.41 33.46 -16.51
CA THR A 367 14.97 34.63 -17.18
C THR A 367 15.17 34.40 -18.68
N GLY A 368 15.35 35.47 -19.46
CA GLY A 368 15.65 35.43 -20.90
C GLY A 368 14.54 35.97 -21.82
N ASP A 369 14.84 36.12 -23.11
CA ASP A 369 13.95 36.72 -24.11
C ASP A 369 12.66 35.92 -24.36
N LYS A 370 12.70 34.61 -24.10
CA LYS A 370 11.55 33.70 -24.14
C LYS A 370 11.46 32.95 -22.82
N PRO A 371 10.90 33.56 -21.77
CA PRO A 371 10.87 32.96 -20.45
C PRO A 371 9.86 31.80 -20.40
N TYR A 372 10.26 30.69 -19.81
CA TYR A 372 9.33 29.63 -19.44
C TYR A 372 8.54 30.07 -18.22
N ARG A 373 7.23 29.84 -18.24
CA ARG A 373 6.32 30.19 -17.14
C ARG A 373 5.49 28.97 -16.76
N ALA A 374 5.40 28.70 -15.47
CA ALA A 374 4.62 27.62 -14.91
C ALA A 374 3.79 28.14 -13.74
N GLU A 375 2.52 27.79 -13.70
CA GLU A 375 1.58 28.24 -12.68
C GLU A 375 0.85 27.05 -12.07
N LYS A 376 0.80 27.00 -10.74
CA LYS A 376 0.17 25.93 -9.99
C LYS A 376 -0.61 26.49 -8.81
N GLU A 377 -1.82 25.98 -8.63
CA GLU A 377 -2.59 26.16 -7.41
C GLU A 377 -2.54 24.86 -6.61
N ILE A 378 -2.11 24.98 -5.36
CA ILE A 378 -1.93 23.86 -4.43
C ILE A 378 -2.88 24.11 -3.25
N PRO A 379 -3.82 23.19 -2.96
CA PRO A 379 -4.65 23.31 -1.77
C PRO A 379 -3.80 23.06 -0.53
N ILE A 380 -3.88 23.97 0.45
CA ILE A 380 -3.29 23.83 1.78
C ILE A 380 -4.43 23.80 2.79
N VAL A 381 -4.47 22.80 3.64
CA VAL A 381 -5.53 22.65 4.65
C VAL A 381 -4.95 22.87 6.03
N ILE A 382 -5.58 23.76 6.80
CA ILE A 382 -5.29 23.91 8.22
C ILE A 382 -6.42 23.22 8.99
N VAL A 383 -6.07 22.22 9.80
CA VAL A 383 -7.04 21.48 10.62
C VAL A 383 -7.07 22.00 12.06
N PRO A 384 -8.17 21.81 12.80
CA PRO A 384 -8.22 22.17 14.21
C PRO A 384 -7.14 21.46 15.03
N ARG A 385 -6.76 22.06 16.17
CA ARG A 385 -5.90 21.37 17.14
C ARG A 385 -6.64 20.15 17.70
N PRO A 386 -5.96 19.00 17.85
CA PRO A 386 -6.56 17.85 18.50
C PRO A 386 -6.90 18.20 19.96
N LEU A 387 -8.02 17.69 20.46
CA LEU A 387 -8.34 17.80 21.88
C LEU A 387 -7.40 16.87 22.66
N PRO A 388 -6.85 17.30 23.81
CA PRO A 388 -6.02 16.42 24.62
C PRO A 388 -6.83 15.24 25.16
N ASN A 389 -6.15 14.12 25.43
CA ASN A 389 -6.72 12.94 26.07
C ASN A 389 -7.97 12.37 25.36
N GLN A 390 -8.04 12.43 24.02
CA GLN A 390 -9.07 11.68 23.31
C GLN A 390 -8.76 10.19 23.35
N MET A 391 -9.71 9.38 23.81
CA MET A 391 -9.58 7.93 23.81
C MET A 391 -9.57 7.41 22.36
N PRO A 392 -8.52 6.69 21.92
CA PRO A 392 -8.49 6.08 20.61
C PRO A 392 -9.60 5.05 20.43
N VAL A 393 -10.33 5.15 19.31
CA VAL A 393 -11.27 4.14 18.82
C VAL A 393 -10.75 3.72 17.45
N VAL A 394 -10.04 2.60 17.42
CA VAL A 394 -9.26 2.16 16.27
C VAL A 394 -10.06 1.14 15.47
N MET A 395 -10.27 1.41 14.19
CA MET A 395 -10.67 0.39 13.23
C MET A 395 -9.43 -0.43 12.89
N TRP A 396 -9.34 -1.65 13.42
CA TRP A 396 -8.29 -2.60 13.08
C TRP A 396 -8.63 -3.16 11.69
N GLY A 397 -8.12 -2.50 10.67
CA GLY A 397 -8.51 -2.64 9.27
C GLY A 397 -8.60 -1.26 8.61
N GLY A 398 -9.39 -1.16 7.55
CA GLY A 398 -9.66 0.10 6.86
C GLY A 398 -11.12 0.23 6.44
N GLY A 399 -11.56 1.46 6.21
CA GLY A 399 -12.90 1.80 5.77
C GLY A 399 -12.94 3.18 5.11
N ASP A 400 -14.09 3.57 4.57
CA ASP A 400 -14.26 4.92 4.03
C ASP A 400 -14.38 5.95 5.17
N PHE A 401 -13.78 7.13 4.99
CA PHE A 401 -13.75 8.16 6.03
C PHE A 401 -15.13 8.62 6.48
N LYS A 402 -16.12 8.64 5.58
CA LYS A 402 -17.47 9.07 5.92
C LYS A 402 -18.07 8.12 6.96
N ARG A 403 -18.14 6.83 6.66
CA ARG A 403 -18.71 5.83 7.58
C ARG A 403 -17.86 5.65 8.84
N LEU A 404 -16.53 5.72 8.74
CA LEU A 404 -15.65 5.67 9.91
C LEU A 404 -16.01 6.76 10.93
N LYS A 405 -16.15 8.00 10.46
CA LYS A 405 -16.51 9.15 11.32
C LYS A 405 -17.94 9.09 11.82
N GLU A 406 -18.88 8.61 11.00
CA GLU A 406 -20.28 8.39 11.41
C GLU A 406 -20.37 7.40 12.60
N ILE A 407 -19.59 6.32 12.57
CA ILE A 407 -19.53 5.34 13.67
C ILE A 407 -18.72 5.87 14.85
N GLY A 408 -17.79 6.80 14.59
CA GLY A 408 -16.96 7.44 15.62
C GLY A 408 -15.56 6.83 15.78
N PHE A 409 -15.08 6.08 14.79
CA PHE A 409 -13.68 5.70 14.73
C PHE A 409 -12.77 6.93 14.63
N THR A 410 -11.70 6.94 15.41
CA THR A 410 -10.69 8.00 15.40
C THR A 410 -9.44 7.59 14.65
N HIS A 411 -9.22 6.29 14.40
CA HIS A 411 -8.05 5.78 13.70
C HIS A 411 -8.39 4.60 12.79
N GLN A 412 -7.56 4.37 11.76
CA GLN A 412 -7.57 3.14 10.96
C GLN A 412 -6.14 2.72 10.56
N LEU A 413 -5.98 1.47 10.10
CA LEU A 413 -4.68 0.94 9.68
C LEU A 413 -4.27 1.43 8.28
N VAL A 414 -2.97 1.67 8.08
CA VAL A 414 -2.35 2.03 6.80
C VAL A 414 -1.04 1.28 6.55
N SER A 415 -0.67 1.12 5.28
CA SER A 415 0.62 0.55 4.87
C SER A 415 1.59 1.65 4.43
N LEU A 416 2.81 1.65 4.98
CA LEU A 416 3.84 2.69 4.71
C LEU A 416 5.24 2.11 4.47
N ALA A 417 5.39 0.82 4.14
CA ALA A 417 6.71 0.21 3.96
C ALA A 417 6.74 -0.82 2.84
N ASP A 418 7.80 -0.77 2.03
CA ASP A 418 8.26 -1.81 1.12
C ASP A 418 9.44 -2.55 1.77
N TYR A 419 9.15 -3.73 2.32
CA TYR A 419 10.15 -4.54 3.03
C TYR A 419 11.29 -5.01 2.15
N ASN A 420 11.03 -5.34 0.88
CA ASN A 420 12.08 -5.80 -0.02
C ASN A 420 13.10 -4.69 -0.26
N ARG A 421 12.62 -3.46 -0.50
CA ARG A 421 13.49 -2.30 -0.66
C ARG A 421 14.39 -2.07 0.56
N VAL A 422 13.82 -2.08 1.75
CA VAL A 422 14.58 -1.87 3.00
C VAL A 422 15.57 -3.02 3.24
N TRP A 423 15.17 -4.26 2.94
CA TRP A 423 16.04 -5.42 3.05
C TRP A 423 17.25 -5.33 2.11
N GLN A 424 17.03 -5.03 0.83
CA GLN A 424 18.11 -4.89 -0.16
C GLN A 424 19.06 -3.73 0.16
N ALA A 425 18.56 -2.65 0.77
CA ALA A 425 19.41 -1.55 1.20
C ALA A 425 20.33 -1.92 2.37
N GLY A 426 19.94 -2.87 3.22
CA GLY A 426 20.70 -3.30 4.41
C GLY A 426 20.85 -2.23 5.51
N THR A 427 20.34 -1.02 5.29
CA THR A 427 20.45 0.15 6.17
C THR A 427 19.17 0.97 6.15
N VAL A 428 19.09 2.02 6.97
CA VAL A 428 17.98 2.97 6.97
C VAL A 428 17.91 3.69 5.62
N THR A 429 16.76 3.62 4.96
CA THR A 429 16.53 4.17 3.63
C THR A 429 15.16 4.84 3.55
N ASP A 430 14.73 5.28 2.36
CA ASP A 430 13.33 5.67 2.15
C ASP A 430 12.46 4.40 2.21
N ALA A 431 11.36 4.44 2.95
CA ALA A 431 10.54 3.26 3.26
C ALA A 431 9.93 2.61 2.02
N MET A 432 9.82 3.34 0.92
CA MET A 432 9.24 2.93 -0.36
C MET A 432 10.00 3.61 -1.51
N SER A 433 9.58 3.35 -2.77
CA SER A 433 10.01 4.16 -3.92
C SER A 433 9.61 5.63 -3.73
N ALA A 434 10.24 6.55 -4.49
CA ALA A 434 9.90 7.97 -4.43
C ALA A 434 8.40 8.22 -4.70
N ASP A 435 7.86 7.57 -5.73
CA ASP A 435 6.44 7.66 -6.09
C ASP A 435 5.53 7.09 -4.98
N GLY A 436 5.94 5.98 -4.35
CA GLY A 436 5.23 5.40 -3.22
C GLY A 436 5.22 6.31 -1.99
N VAL A 437 6.34 6.98 -1.71
CA VAL A 437 6.42 8.00 -0.65
C VAL A 437 5.51 9.17 -0.95
N GLU A 438 5.47 9.66 -2.18
CA GLU A 438 4.58 10.76 -2.57
C GLU A 438 3.09 10.36 -2.46
N GLU A 439 2.73 9.17 -2.95
CA GLU A 439 1.36 8.65 -2.86
C GLU A 439 0.92 8.51 -1.40
N ARG A 440 1.76 7.91 -0.55
CA ARG A 440 1.44 7.75 0.88
C ARG A 440 1.45 9.07 1.64
N SER A 441 2.23 10.06 1.21
CA SER A 441 2.17 11.43 1.76
C SER A 441 0.78 12.03 1.58
N LYS A 442 0.19 11.89 0.38
CA LYS A 442 -1.18 12.38 0.09
C LYS A 442 -2.22 11.65 0.94
N VAL A 443 -2.05 10.35 1.15
CA VAL A 443 -2.92 9.57 2.06
C VAL A 443 -2.83 10.10 3.48
N LEU A 444 -1.62 10.37 4.01
CA LEU A 444 -1.45 10.89 5.36
C LEU A 444 -2.01 12.31 5.52
N ASP A 445 -1.86 13.16 4.52
CA ASP A 445 -2.52 14.48 4.50
C ASP A 445 -4.04 14.33 4.53
N GLU A 446 -4.61 13.45 3.71
CA GLU A 446 -6.06 13.18 3.69
C GLU A 446 -6.54 12.67 5.06
N HIS A 447 -5.81 11.75 5.69
CA HIS A 447 -6.09 11.31 7.06
C HIS A 447 -6.16 12.47 8.06
N LEU A 448 -5.21 13.43 7.96
CA LEU A 448 -5.20 14.61 8.81
C LEU A 448 -6.44 15.49 8.54
N VAL A 449 -6.74 15.76 7.28
CA VAL A 449 -7.90 16.56 6.83
C VAL A 449 -9.21 15.93 7.31
N GLN A 450 -9.32 14.62 7.24
CA GLN A 450 -10.50 13.88 7.68
C GLN A 450 -10.60 13.77 9.21
N GLY A 451 -9.55 14.12 9.95
CA GLY A 451 -9.50 13.97 11.40
C GLY A 451 -9.49 12.50 11.86
N VAL A 452 -8.93 11.61 11.04
CA VAL A 452 -8.80 10.17 11.35
C VAL A 452 -7.32 9.80 11.33
N GLY A 453 -6.77 9.48 12.51
CA GLY A 453 -5.38 9.09 12.68
C GLY A 453 -5.02 7.83 11.87
N ALA A 454 -3.81 7.82 11.35
CA ALA A 454 -3.22 6.69 10.65
C ALA A 454 -2.39 5.84 11.62
N VAL A 455 -2.65 4.53 11.60
CA VAL A 455 -1.89 3.53 12.37
C VAL A 455 -1.14 2.64 11.38
N VAL A 456 0.17 2.74 11.32
CA VAL A 456 0.94 1.91 10.39
C VAL A 456 1.02 0.47 10.89
N TYR A 457 0.73 -0.53 10.06
CA TYR A 457 0.96 -1.93 10.43
C TYR A 457 2.28 -2.43 9.83
N LEU A 458 3.13 -3.05 10.67
CA LEU A 458 4.46 -3.49 10.27
C LEU A 458 4.81 -4.91 10.74
N TYR A 459 5.01 -5.82 9.79
CA TYR A 459 5.28 -7.25 10.02
C TYR A 459 6.58 -7.75 9.35
N PRO A 460 7.74 -7.08 9.52
CA PRO A 460 8.97 -7.48 8.84
C PRO A 460 9.40 -8.91 9.17
N GLY A 461 9.18 -9.39 10.41
CA GLY A 461 9.47 -10.78 10.78
C GLY A 461 8.72 -11.82 9.93
N SER A 462 7.41 -11.64 9.74
CA SER A 462 6.59 -12.53 8.90
C SER A 462 6.92 -12.41 7.42
N TRP A 463 7.42 -11.26 6.97
CA TRP A 463 7.86 -11.07 5.58
C TRP A 463 9.11 -11.91 5.26
N VAL A 464 10.06 -12.03 6.20
CA VAL A 464 11.29 -12.81 6.01
C VAL A 464 11.00 -14.26 5.63
N THR A 465 9.97 -14.87 6.18
CA THR A 465 9.62 -16.27 5.87
C THR A 465 8.77 -16.44 4.61
N LYS A 466 8.31 -15.35 3.96
CA LYS A 466 7.59 -15.41 2.68
C LYS A 466 8.52 -15.50 1.47
N ASP A 467 9.79 -15.12 1.62
CA ASP A 467 10.81 -15.31 0.59
C ASP A 467 11.52 -16.65 0.81
N GLU A 468 11.53 -17.52 -0.20
CA GLU A 468 12.07 -18.89 -0.07
C GLU A 468 13.58 -18.92 0.29
N LYS A 469 14.38 -17.96 -0.19
CA LYS A 469 15.82 -17.91 0.11
C LYS A 469 16.07 -17.47 1.55
N LEU A 470 15.34 -16.44 1.99
CA LEU A 470 15.42 -15.96 3.36
C LEU A 470 14.83 -16.97 4.35
N LYS A 471 13.71 -17.59 3.99
CA LYS A 471 13.06 -18.68 4.75
C LYS A 471 14.04 -19.81 5.03
N ALA A 472 14.76 -20.30 4.03
CA ALA A 472 15.75 -21.37 4.20
C ALA A 472 16.85 -21.03 5.24
N LYS A 473 17.20 -19.75 5.39
CA LYS A 473 18.22 -19.30 6.35
C LYS A 473 17.63 -18.96 7.73
N TYR A 474 16.50 -18.28 7.76
CA TYR A 474 16.00 -17.58 8.96
C TYR A 474 14.76 -18.23 9.59
N GLN A 475 14.12 -19.20 8.95
CA GLN A 475 13.04 -19.96 9.59
C GLN A 475 13.59 -20.80 10.75
N ARG A 476 12.73 -21.03 11.75
CA ARG A 476 13.07 -21.87 12.89
C ARG A 476 13.40 -23.30 12.47
N VAL A 477 14.38 -23.89 13.14
CA VAL A 477 14.78 -25.29 12.96
C VAL A 477 14.57 -26.11 14.22
N ASP A 478 14.26 -27.38 14.04
CA ASP A 478 14.23 -28.38 15.11
C ASP A 478 15.64 -28.80 15.56
N ARG A 479 15.73 -29.73 16.50
CA ARG A 479 17.02 -30.21 17.04
C ARG A 479 17.91 -30.88 16.00
N SER A 480 17.34 -31.47 14.94
CA SER A 480 18.09 -32.04 13.81
C SER A 480 18.56 -30.99 12.80
N GLY A 481 18.11 -29.73 12.92
CA GLY A 481 18.39 -28.67 11.97
C GLY A 481 17.39 -28.64 10.80
N SER A 482 16.31 -29.43 10.85
CA SER A 482 15.26 -29.40 9.84
C SER A 482 14.29 -28.26 10.12
N LEU A 483 13.74 -27.66 9.05
CA LEU A 483 12.78 -26.56 9.16
C LEU A 483 11.53 -27.01 9.93
N GLN A 484 11.07 -26.17 10.85
CA GLN A 484 9.82 -26.40 11.56
C GLN A 484 8.63 -26.34 10.59
N ALA A 485 7.60 -27.17 10.79
CA ALA A 485 6.46 -27.26 9.86
C ALA A 485 5.66 -25.94 9.74
N HIS A 486 5.49 -25.23 10.85
CA HIS A 486 4.86 -23.90 10.84
C HIS A 486 5.91 -22.84 10.54
N GLU A 487 5.66 -22.06 9.49
CA GLU A 487 6.52 -20.96 9.08
C GLU A 487 6.53 -19.86 10.15
N ASN A 488 7.69 -19.66 10.77
CA ASN A 488 7.91 -18.61 11.76
C ASN A 488 9.41 -18.29 11.77
N VAL A 489 9.74 -16.99 11.76
CA VAL A 489 11.14 -16.54 11.74
C VAL A 489 11.81 -16.81 13.08
N CYS A 490 13.09 -17.18 13.06
CA CYS A 490 13.96 -17.11 14.23
C CYS A 490 14.39 -15.64 14.44
N GLY A 491 13.82 -15.00 15.45
CA GLY A 491 14.12 -13.59 15.76
C GLY A 491 15.49 -13.36 16.43
N ASN A 492 16.24 -14.41 16.72
CA ASN A 492 17.55 -14.32 17.37
C ASN A 492 18.70 -14.03 16.40
N PHE A 493 18.45 -14.03 15.08
CA PHE A 493 19.43 -13.57 14.11
C PHE A 493 19.62 -12.04 14.18
N PRO A 494 20.86 -11.55 14.39
CA PRO A 494 21.14 -10.11 14.40
C PRO A 494 20.69 -9.39 13.13
N GLU A 495 20.80 -10.04 11.96
CA GLU A 495 20.37 -9.44 10.69
C GLU A 495 18.85 -9.19 10.65
N VAL A 496 18.05 -10.11 11.21
CA VAL A 496 16.59 -9.97 11.28
C VAL A 496 16.20 -8.87 12.28
N GLN A 497 16.93 -8.77 13.41
CA GLN A 497 16.75 -7.69 14.38
C GLN A 497 17.10 -6.32 13.81
N GLN A 498 18.24 -6.22 13.11
CA GLN A 498 18.66 -5.00 12.43
C GLN A 498 17.68 -4.62 11.32
N PHE A 499 17.14 -5.61 10.59
CA PHE A 499 16.12 -5.37 9.59
C PHE A 499 14.83 -4.79 10.20
N ALA A 500 14.35 -5.32 11.33
CA ALA A 500 13.19 -4.78 12.04
C ALA A 500 13.43 -3.31 12.45
N TYR A 501 14.62 -2.99 12.97
CA TYR A 501 15.01 -1.60 13.25
C TYR A 501 15.00 -0.73 11.98
N ASN A 502 15.65 -1.19 10.91
CA ASN A 502 15.78 -0.46 9.66
C ASN A 502 14.40 -0.16 9.05
N VAL A 503 13.45 -1.09 9.12
CA VAL A 503 12.07 -0.88 8.66
C VAL A 503 11.40 0.24 9.45
N GLY A 504 11.45 0.19 10.79
CA GLY A 504 10.88 1.24 11.63
C GLY A 504 11.51 2.60 11.37
N ALA A 505 12.85 2.66 11.29
CA ALA A 505 13.61 3.89 11.05
C ALA A 505 13.39 4.46 9.65
N SER A 506 13.19 3.61 8.64
CA SER A 506 12.89 4.05 7.28
C SER A 506 11.49 4.67 7.20
N VAL A 507 10.50 4.10 7.90
CA VAL A 507 9.16 4.71 8.05
C VAL A 507 9.25 6.04 8.78
N ALA A 508 9.98 6.10 9.90
CA ALA A 508 10.17 7.34 10.66
C ALA A 508 10.84 8.44 9.82
N LYS A 509 11.89 8.10 9.07
CA LYS A 509 12.56 9.00 8.13
C LYS A 509 11.59 9.52 7.05
N SER A 510 10.79 8.64 6.47
CA SER A 510 9.95 8.97 5.30
C SER A 510 8.66 9.70 5.68
N PHE A 511 8.06 9.33 6.83
CA PHE A 511 6.70 9.75 7.19
C PHE A 511 6.57 10.29 8.62
N GLY A 512 7.63 10.27 9.43
CA GLY A 512 7.58 10.70 10.83
C GLY A 512 7.12 12.14 11.02
N HIS A 513 7.32 12.99 10.02
CA HIS A 513 6.89 14.39 10.03
C HIS A 513 5.38 14.59 9.76
N PHE A 514 4.61 13.56 9.42
CA PHE A 514 3.16 13.67 9.22
C PHE A 514 2.41 13.55 10.56
N PRO A 515 1.64 14.57 10.99
CA PRO A 515 0.87 14.53 12.24
C PRO A 515 -0.26 13.48 12.26
N ALA A 516 -0.72 13.05 11.08
CA ALA A 516 -1.69 11.97 10.96
C ALA A 516 -1.13 10.61 11.34
N LEU A 517 0.17 10.37 11.19
CA LEU A 517 0.79 9.11 11.62
C LEU A 517 0.89 9.13 13.15
N GLN A 518 -0.04 8.47 13.83
CA GLN A 518 -0.23 8.56 15.28
C GLN A 518 0.08 7.26 16.01
N GLY A 519 -0.05 6.11 15.35
CA GLY A 519 0.24 4.82 15.96
C GLY A 519 0.93 3.82 15.05
N ALA A 520 1.39 2.71 15.62
CA ALA A 520 1.91 1.58 14.85
C ALA A 520 1.56 0.22 15.47
N LEU A 521 1.00 -0.68 14.66
CA LEU A 521 0.82 -2.09 14.99
C LEU A 521 2.08 -2.87 14.60
N ILE A 522 2.69 -3.52 15.57
CA ILE A 522 3.96 -4.24 15.43
C ILE A 522 3.69 -5.74 15.46
N HIS A 523 4.10 -6.45 14.40
CA HIS A 523 4.12 -7.93 14.33
C HIS A 523 2.87 -8.63 14.86
N SER A 524 1.72 -8.44 14.21
CA SER A 524 0.48 -9.07 14.68
C SER A 524 0.45 -10.58 14.39
N GLU A 525 -0.17 -11.35 15.29
CA GLU A 525 -0.43 -12.80 15.14
C GLU A 525 0.81 -13.66 14.86
N VAL A 526 1.90 -13.39 15.57
CA VAL A 526 3.18 -14.08 15.34
C VAL A 526 3.55 -15.13 16.38
N ARG A 527 3.07 -15.01 17.62
CA ARG A 527 3.55 -15.83 18.75
C ARG A 527 2.78 -17.14 18.94
N ASP A 528 1.55 -17.24 18.45
CA ASP A 528 0.78 -18.49 18.39
C ASP A 528 1.44 -19.52 17.45
N GLY A 529 2.11 -19.05 16.40
CA GLY A 529 2.91 -19.84 15.46
C GLY A 529 4.34 -20.13 15.91
N SER A 530 4.82 -19.58 17.04
CA SER A 530 6.18 -19.84 17.53
C SER A 530 6.43 -21.33 17.75
N ALA A 531 7.68 -21.77 17.54
CA ALA A 531 8.18 -23.10 17.86
C ALA A 531 9.56 -22.99 18.51
N LEU A 532 10.04 -24.07 19.13
CA LEU A 532 11.42 -24.12 19.60
C LEU A 532 12.38 -24.02 18.40
N CYS A 533 13.50 -23.33 18.60
CA CYS A 533 14.51 -23.14 17.58
C CYS A 533 15.88 -23.58 18.11
N PHE A 534 16.66 -24.22 17.24
CA PHE A 534 17.94 -24.83 17.61
C PHE A 534 19.08 -24.48 16.65
N HIS A 535 18.98 -23.33 15.97
CA HIS A 535 20.14 -22.78 15.27
C HIS A 535 21.29 -22.51 16.26
N PRO A 536 22.55 -22.43 15.79
CA PRO A 536 23.69 -22.17 16.64
C PRO A 536 23.51 -20.95 17.56
N GLN A 537 22.97 -19.85 17.06
CA GLN A 537 22.73 -18.64 17.85
C GLN A 537 21.64 -18.80 18.92
N ASP A 538 20.62 -19.63 18.71
CA ASP A 538 19.60 -19.90 19.75
C ASP A 538 20.19 -20.68 20.92
N LYS A 539 21.02 -21.69 20.62
CA LYS A 539 21.73 -22.48 21.62
C LYS A 539 22.71 -21.60 22.41
N GLU A 540 23.45 -20.76 21.69
CA GLU A 540 24.40 -19.83 22.30
C GLU A 540 23.70 -18.77 23.16
N ALA A 541 22.60 -18.18 22.69
CA ALA A 541 21.82 -17.23 23.47
C ALA A 541 21.30 -17.83 24.78
N PHE A 542 20.86 -19.10 24.77
CA PHE A 542 20.46 -19.77 26.01
C PHE A 542 21.65 -20.06 26.93
N ARG A 543 22.80 -20.50 26.39
CA ARG A 543 24.02 -20.72 27.19
C ARG A 543 24.47 -19.45 27.88
N GLN A 544 24.42 -18.31 27.19
CA GLN A 544 24.76 -17.01 27.77
C GLN A 544 23.77 -16.61 28.86
N PHE A 545 22.50 -16.97 28.72
CA PHE A 545 21.46 -16.65 29.70
C PHE A 545 21.50 -17.53 30.96
N ALA A 546 21.67 -18.85 30.79
CA ALA A 546 21.48 -19.85 31.86
C ALA A 546 22.77 -20.59 32.25
N GLU A 547 23.92 -20.23 31.67
CA GLU A 547 25.22 -20.89 31.87
C GLU A 547 25.15 -22.42 31.67
N SER A 548 24.24 -22.88 30.80
CA SER A 548 23.96 -24.30 30.58
C SER A 548 23.36 -24.55 29.19
N ASP A 549 23.47 -25.79 28.71
CA ASP A 549 22.82 -26.23 27.48
C ASP A 549 21.30 -26.33 27.62
N ILE A 550 20.58 -26.17 26.51
CA ILE A 550 19.13 -26.37 26.45
C ILE A 550 18.81 -27.82 26.91
N PRO A 551 17.98 -28.01 27.96
CA PRO A 551 17.64 -29.33 28.48
C PRO A 551 17.20 -30.31 27.39
N ALA A 552 17.75 -31.53 27.39
CA ALA A 552 17.47 -32.54 26.35
C ALA A 552 15.99 -32.97 26.31
N GLU A 553 15.30 -32.90 27.44
CA GLU A 553 13.89 -33.27 27.60
C GLU A 553 12.94 -32.32 26.89
N VAL A 554 13.37 -31.08 26.62
CA VAL A 554 12.52 -30.06 26.01
C VAL A 554 12.32 -30.35 24.53
N ALA A 555 11.11 -30.76 24.18
CA ALA A 555 10.75 -31.20 22.82
C ALA A 555 9.78 -30.26 22.09
N GLY A 556 9.04 -29.41 22.80
CA GLY A 556 8.07 -28.50 22.20
C GLY A 556 7.78 -27.29 23.09
N LYS A 557 7.03 -26.32 22.56
CA LYS A 557 6.78 -25.03 23.26
C LYS A 557 5.78 -25.13 24.43
N ASN A 558 4.88 -26.12 24.39
CA ASN A 558 3.75 -26.24 25.32
C ASN A 558 4.15 -26.77 26.70
N GLY A 559 5.45 -26.87 27.01
CA GLY A 559 5.92 -27.46 28.26
C GLY A 559 6.04 -28.99 28.24
N LEU A 560 6.33 -29.56 29.41
CA LEU A 560 6.51 -30.99 29.62
C LEU A 560 5.65 -31.45 30.79
N ARG A 561 4.75 -32.41 30.55
CA ARG A 561 3.91 -32.96 31.61
C ARG A 561 4.79 -33.55 32.72
N PHE A 562 4.60 -33.08 33.96
CA PHE A 562 5.44 -33.43 35.11
C PHE A 562 5.58 -34.95 35.35
N THR A 563 4.54 -35.73 35.02
CA THR A 563 4.55 -37.19 35.12
C THR A 563 5.52 -37.88 34.16
N ARG A 564 6.09 -37.15 33.19
CA ARG A 564 7.10 -37.64 32.24
C ARG A 564 8.52 -37.16 32.58
N ILE A 565 8.66 -36.36 33.63
CA ILE A 565 9.96 -35.83 34.07
C ILE A 565 10.49 -36.76 35.15
N LYS A 566 11.67 -37.32 34.89
CA LYS A 566 12.37 -38.17 35.86
C LYS A 566 12.68 -37.36 37.12
N ASP A 567 12.45 -37.95 38.29
CA ASP A 567 12.76 -37.37 39.60
C ASP A 567 12.07 -36.02 39.87
N PHE A 568 10.87 -35.79 39.28
CA PHE A 568 10.08 -34.59 39.55
C PHE A 568 9.62 -34.52 41.03
N PRO A 569 9.63 -33.34 41.68
CA PRO A 569 9.28 -33.23 43.09
C PRO A 569 7.90 -33.80 43.43
N GLN A 570 7.83 -34.70 44.42
CA GLN A 570 6.58 -35.35 44.83
C GLN A 570 5.49 -34.35 45.27
N LYS A 571 5.90 -33.27 45.95
CA LYS A 571 5.00 -32.19 46.39
C LYS A 571 4.60 -31.23 45.25
N GLN A 572 5.12 -31.43 44.04
CA GLN A 572 4.91 -30.57 42.86
C GLN A 572 5.28 -29.10 43.06
N ILE A 573 6.11 -28.82 44.07
CA ILE A 573 6.74 -27.52 44.30
C ILE A 573 8.10 -27.58 43.60
N VAL A 574 8.27 -26.76 42.57
CA VAL A 574 9.48 -26.72 41.74
C VAL A 574 10.32 -25.52 42.14
N PRO A 575 11.64 -25.68 42.38
CA PRO A 575 12.51 -24.55 42.69
C PRO A 575 12.63 -23.61 41.47
N ASP A 576 12.79 -22.31 41.72
CA ASP A 576 12.82 -21.29 40.66
C ASP A 576 13.95 -21.48 39.64
N ASN A 577 15.05 -22.11 40.07
CA ASN A 577 16.21 -22.44 39.23
C ASN A 577 16.12 -23.83 38.56
N HIS A 578 14.96 -24.50 38.60
CA HIS A 578 14.78 -25.78 37.92
C HIS A 578 15.05 -25.63 36.42
N ARG A 579 16.06 -26.32 35.89
CA ARG A 579 16.58 -26.13 34.52
C ARG A 579 15.53 -26.08 33.39
N ILE A 580 14.50 -26.93 33.45
CA ILE A 580 13.41 -26.94 32.45
C ILE A 580 12.55 -25.68 32.57
N LEU A 581 12.27 -25.23 33.80
CA LEU A 581 11.49 -24.02 34.06
C LEU A 581 12.29 -22.79 33.61
N THR A 582 13.59 -22.74 33.92
CA THR A 582 14.52 -21.70 33.45
C THR A 582 14.48 -21.57 31.94
N PHE A 583 14.56 -22.69 31.20
CA PHE A 583 14.46 -22.68 29.75
C PHE A 583 13.14 -22.11 29.24
N TYR A 584 11.99 -22.59 29.74
CA TYR A 584 10.70 -22.11 29.24
C TYR A 584 10.44 -20.64 29.60
N ARG A 585 10.86 -20.19 30.79
CA ARG A 585 10.81 -18.77 31.17
C ARG A 585 11.61 -17.91 30.19
N TRP A 586 12.84 -18.33 29.87
CA TRP A 586 13.67 -17.65 28.86
C TRP A 586 13.01 -17.67 27.49
N PHE A 587 12.60 -18.83 26.99
CA PHE A 587 12.02 -19.01 25.65
C PHE A 587 10.80 -18.10 25.45
N TRP A 588 9.83 -18.13 26.37
CA TRP A 588 8.62 -17.31 26.24
C TRP A 588 8.85 -15.84 26.57
N LYS A 589 9.94 -15.47 27.27
CA LYS A 589 10.26 -14.07 27.52
C LYS A 589 11.03 -13.43 26.36
N ASP A 590 12.21 -13.95 26.04
CA ASP A 590 13.12 -13.36 25.06
C ASP A 590 13.66 -14.37 24.04
N GLY A 591 13.76 -15.65 24.42
CA GLY A 591 14.41 -16.69 23.63
C GLY A 591 13.66 -17.10 22.36
N ASP A 592 12.36 -16.83 22.25
CA ASP A 592 11.66 -16.97 20.97
C ASP A 592 11.95 -15.80 20.01
N GLY A 593 12.63 -14.74 20.46
CA GLY A 593 13.09 -13.62 19.66
C GLY A 593 12.02 -12.57 19.32
N TRP A 594 10.74 -12.78 19.64
CA TRP A 594 9.68 -11.85 19.25
C TRP A 594 9.71 -10.54 20.04
N ASN A 595 9.88 -10.60 21.36
CA ASN A 595 10.00 -9.40 22.19
C ASN A 595 11.21 -8.51 21.79
N PRO A 596 12.40 -9.07 21.51
CA PRO A 596 13.50 -8.33 20.89
C PRO A 596 13.13 -7.69 19.54
N LEU A 597 12.49 -8.42 18.64
CA LEU A 597 12.08 -7.88 17.32
C LEU A 597 11.06 -6.74 17.45
N HIS A 598 10.07 -6.87 18.32
CA HIS A 598 9.10 -5.81 18.59
C HIS A 598 9.81 -4.55 19.11
N THR A 599 10.79 -4.74 19.99
CA THR A 599 11.60 -3.66 20.56
C THR A 599 12.39 -2.92 19.48
N GLN A 600 13.05 -3.65 18.57
CA GLN A 600 13.83 -3.03 17.50
C GLN A 600 12.96 -2.23 16.54
N LEU A 601 11.80 -2.77 16.16
CA LEU A 601 10.85 -2.07 15.30
C LEU A 601 10.30 -0.79 15.97
N SER A 602 9.93 -0.89 17.26
CA SER A 602 9.48 0.26 18.07
C SER A 602 10.55 1.34 18.18
N LYS A 603 11.81 0.96 18.42
CA LYS A 603 12.96 1.88 18.45
C LYS A 603 13.18 2.58 17.10
N GLY A 604 13.12 1.82 16.00
CA GLY A 604 13.25 2.38 14.66
C GLY A 604 12.18 3.43 14.38
N LEU A 605 10.91 3.12 14.67
CA LEU A 605 9.79 4.05 14.50
C LEU A 605 9.94 5.36 15.30
N LYS A 606 10.62 5.30 16.45
CA LYS A 606 10.86 6.45 17.34
C LYS A 606 12.21 7.13 17.13
N SER A 607 12.98 6.72 16.12
CA SER A 607 14.36 7.21 15.88
C SER A 607 14.46 8.71 15.58
N THR A 608 13.36 9.36 15.22
CA THR A 608 13.30 10.82 14.99
C THR A 608 13.00 11.63 16.26
N GLY A 609 12.90 10.98 17.42
CA GLY A 609 12.62 11.65 18.70
C GLY A 609 11.14 11.98 18.96
N ARG A 610 10.22 11.43 18.16
CA ARG A 610 8.77 11.57 18.40
C ARG A 610 8.35 10.81 19.65
N SER A 611 7.73 11.51 20.59
CA SER A 611 7.16 10.95 21.82
C SER A 611 5.65 10.71 21.73
N ASP A 612 5.00 11.23 20.68
CA ASP A 612 3.56 11.18 20.45
C ASP A 612 3.12 9.96 19.61
N LEU A 613 4.06 9.27 18.95
CA LEU A 613 3.80 8.04 18.20
C LEU A 613 3.76 6.84 19.16
N TRP A 614 2.58 6.25 19.34
CA TRP A 614 2.40 5.06 20.19
C TRP A 614 2.54 3.76 19.39
N THR A 615 3.22 2.76 19.94
CA THR A 615 3.36 1.43 19.32
C THR A 615 2.62 0.38 20.12
N PHE A 616 2.02 -0.59 19.43
CA PHE A 616 1.31 -1.68 20.10
C PHE A 616 1.50 -3.03 19.43
N PHE A 617 1.31 -4.09 20.22
CA PHE A 617 1.34 -5.48 19.76
C PHE A 617 0.07 -6.21 20.20
N ASP A 618 -0.54 -6.93 19.27
CA ASP A 618 -1.61 -7.89 19.52
C ASP A 618 -1.44 -9.13 18.65
N PRO A 619 -2.05 -10.27 19.02
CA PRO A 619 -2.55 -10.62 20.35
C PRO A 619 -1.42 -10.92 21.35
N ALA A 620 -1.42 -10.26 22.51
CA ALA A 620 -0.38 -10.44 23.51
C ALA A 620 -0.50 -11.72 24.36
N VAL A 621 -1.72 -12.25 24.56
CA VAL A 621 -1.95 -13.46 25.40
C VAL A 621 -1.93 -14.77 24.61
N ARG A 622 -1.31 -14.82 23.43
CA ARG A 622 -1.02 -16.07 22.69
C ARG A 622 0.23 -16.80 23.20
N VAL A 623 0.45 -16.67 24.50
CA VAL A 623 1.59 -17.20 25.24
C VAL A 623 1.06 -17.66 26.60
N PRO A 624 1.75 -18.59 27.28
CA PRO A 624 1.44 -18.93 28.67
C PRO A 624 1.57 -17.68 29.57
N SER A 625 0.96 -17.69 30.74
CA SER A 625 0.76 -16.52 31.62
C SER A 625 2.10 -15.88 32.01
N LEU A 626 2.56 -14.96 31.16
CA LEU A 626 3.89 -14.39 31.17
C LEU A 626 3.85 -13.02 31.83
N TRP A 627 4.71 -12.80 32.83
CA TRP A 627 4.92 -11.48 33.42
C TRP A 627 5.76 -10.61 32.49
N GLY A 628 5.12 -9.69 31.76
CA GLY A 628 5.72 -8.81 30.76
C GLY A 628 5.85 -9.46 29.38
N SER A 629 5.16 -8.92 28.38
CA SER A 629 5.20 -9.37 26.97
C SER A 629 5.26 -8.17 26.02
N GLY A 630 5.25 -8.42 24.72
CA GLY A 630 5.24 -7.39 23.68
C GLY A 630 6.58 -6.66 23.48
N GLY A 631 7.60 -6.92 24.30
CA GLY A 631 8.89 -6.25 24.20
C GLY A 631 8.82 -4.77 24.60
N GLY A 632 9.44 -3.90 23.81
CA GLY A 632 9.50 -2.46 24.02
C GLY A 632 8.38 -1.66 23.34
N VAL A 633 7.21 -2.27 23.13
CA VAL A 633 6.02 -1.52 22.69
C VAL A 633 5.39 -0.75 23.84
N ASP A 634 4.75 0.38 23.53
CA ASP A 634 4.08 1.20 24.54
C ASP A 634 2.82 0.52 25.08
N VAL A 635 2.15 -0.27 24.23
CA VAL A 635 0.83 -0.83 24.53
C VAL A 635 0.76 -2.30 24.12
N ILE A 636 0.16 -3.14 24.95
CA ILE A 636 -0.25 -4.50 24.55
C ILE A 636 -1.77 -4.59 24.41
N SER A 637 -2.21 -5.46 23.51
CA SER A 637 -3.61 -5.66 23.21
C SER A 637 -3.93 -7.13 22.94
N GLN A 638 -5.21 -7.47 23.07
CA GLN A 638 -5.76 -8.78 22.74
C GLN A 638 -7.11 -8.60 22.05
N TRP A 639 -7.30 -9.32 20.95
CA TRP A 639 -8.61 -9.51 20.34
C TRP A 639 -9.39 -10.61 21.05
N THR A 640 -10.66 -10.30 21.34
CA THR A 640 -11.55 -11.21 22.02
C THR A 640 -12.88 -11.27 21.26
N TYR A 641 -13.33 -12.50 21.01
CA TYR A 641 -14.67 -12.79 20.57
C TYR A 641 -15.62 -12.73 21.75
N SER A 642 -16.79 -12.12 21.59
CA SER A 642 -17.81 -12.03 22.63
C SER A 642 -18.68 -13.29 22.77
N TYR A 643 -18.43 -14.33 21.97
CA TYR A 643 -19.13 -15.62 22.08
C TYR A 643 -18.19 -16.67 22.71
N PRO A 644 -18.74 -17.65 23.46
CA PRO A 644 -20.14 -17.78 23.83
C PRO A 644 -20.59 -16.79 24.92
N ASP A 645 -19.67 -16.07 25.54
CA ASP A 645 -19.96 -15.18 26.68
C ASP A 645 -19.18 -13.85 26.57
N PRO A 646 -19.86 -12.69 26.51
CA PRO A 646 -19.22 -11.38 26.41
C PRO A 646 -18.47 -10.96 27.68
N ILE A 647 -18.77 -11.54 28.85
CA ILE A 647 -18.11 -11.24 30.13
C ILE A 647 -16.63 -11.64 30.10
N LYS A 648 -16.26 -12.64 29.28
CA LYS A 648 -14.86 -13.03 29.06
C LYS A 648 -13.99 -11.90 28.51
N MET A 649 -14.59 -10.85 27.94
CA MET A 649 -13.88 -9.63 27.59
C MET A 649 -13.16 -9.03 28.80
N GLY A 650 -13.80 -9.03 29.98
CA GLY A 650 -13.23 -8.53 31.22
C GLY A 650 -12.03 -9.36 31.67
N GLN A 651 -12.18 -10.69 31.75
CA GLN A 651 -11.09 -11.60 32.13
C GLN A 651 -9.86 -11.40 31.23
N ALA A 652 -10.03 -11.45 29.91
CA ALA A 652 -8.94 -11.27 28.95
C ALA A 652 -8.41 -9.82 28.90
N THR A 653 -9.03 -8.88 29.61
CA THR A 653 -8.51 -7.52 29.81
C THR A 653 -7.68 -7.47 31.09
N ASP A 654 -8.15 -8.09 32.17
CA ASP A 654 -7.44 -8.17 33.45
C ASP A 654 -6.12 -8.97 33.30
N GLU A 655 -6.11 -10.03 32.49
CA GLU A 655 -4.90 -10.77 32.09
C GLU A 655 -3.86 -9.87 31.40
N LEU A 656 -4.30 -8.93 30.56
CA LEU A 656 -3.39 -7.99 29.90
C LEU A 656 -2.78 -7.00 30.90
N PHE A 657 -3.55 -6.52 31.89
CA PHE A 657 -3.01 -5.61 32.90
C PHE A 657 -1.94 -6.30 33.74
N ALA A 658 -2.21 -7.52 34.22
CA ALA A 658 -1.21 -8.34 34.91
C ALA A 658 0.02 -8.58 34.03
N MET A 659 -0.16 -8.89 32.74
CA MET A 659 0.96 -9.03 31.81
C MET A 659 1.75 -7.73 31.64
N ALA A 660 1.10 -6.58 31.50
CA ALA A 660 1.74 -5.28 31.29
C ALA A 660 2.57 -4.81 32.49
N GLU A 661 2.16 -5.15 33.73
CA GLU A 661 2.91 -4.82 34.96
C GLU A 661 4.34 -5.38 34.96
N GLY A 662 4.60 -6.46 34.22
CA GLY A 662 5.95 -6.98 34.00
C GLY A 662 6.83 -6.14 33.07
N ARG A 663 6.34 -4.99 32.60
CA ARG A 663 7.09 -4.00 31.81
C ARG A 663 6.70 -2.58 32.26
N PRO A 664 7.49 -1.91 33.10
CA PRO A 664 7.16 -0.57 33.60
C PRO A 664 6.81 0.41 32.48
N GLY A 665 5.67 1.10 32.63
CA GLY A 665 5.16 2.08 31.67
C GLY A 665 4.39 1.51 30.48
N GLN A 666 4.38 0.18 30.29
CA GLN A 666 3.56 -0.45 29.26
C GLN A 666 2.07 -0.36 29.63
N GLN A 667 1.25 -0.02 28.66
CA GLN A 667 -0.19 0.18 28.84
C GLN A 667 -1.01 -0.89 28.12
N VAL A 668 -2.33 -0.85 28.30
CA VAL A 668 -3.26 -1.82 27.73
C VAL A 668 -4.29 -1.12 26.83
N MET A 669 -4.51 -1.67 25.65
CA MET A 669 -5.69 -1.41 24.82
C MET A 669 -6.46 -2.71 24.61
N LYS A 670 -7.75 -2.62 24.23
CA LYS A 670 -8.57 -3.83 24.08
C LYS A 670 -9.40 -3.84 22.80
N MET A 671 -9.40 -4.99 22.12
CA MET A 671 -10.13 -5.20 20.88
C MET A 671 -11.34 -6.13 21.05
N THR A 672 -12.48 -5.71 20.49
CA THR A 672 -13.64 -6.58 20.25
C THR A 672 -13.66 -7.01 18.79
N GLN A 673 -13.72 -8.31 18.54
CA GLN A 673 -14.02 -8.83 17.21
C GLN A 673 -15.50 -8.58 16.93
N VAL A 674 -15.83 -7.82 15.87
CA VAL A 674 -17.24 -7.56 15.49
C VAL A 674 -17.85 -8.70 14.67
N ILE A 675 -17.22 -9.86 14.74
CA ILE A 675 -17.49 -11.06 13.95
C ILE A 675 -17.65 -12.25 14.89
N TRP A 676 -18.49 -13.19 14.50
CA TRP A 676 -18.59 -14.53 15.07
C TRP A 676 -18.32 -15.58 14.00
N TYR A 677 -17.69 -16.68 14.39
CA TYR A 677 -17.64 -17.85 13.52
C TYR A 677 -19.05 -18.42 13.40
N ARG A 678 -19.56 -18.56 12.16
CA ARG A 678 -20.87 -19.15 11.90
C ARG A 678 -20.98 -20.55 12.52
N THR A 679 -19.93 -21.35 12.39
CA THR A 679 -19.86 -22.73 12.90
C THR A 679 -20.06 -22.85 14.42
N GLY A 680 -19.81 -21.78 15.18
CA GLY A 680 -20.00 -21.76 16.63
C GLY A 680 -21.28 -21.06 17.09
N THR A 681 -22.05 -20.44 16.18
CA THR A 681 -23.12 -19.51 16.54
C THR A 681 -24.41 -19.65 15.71
N ALA A 682 -24.36 -20.39 14.61
CA ALA A 682 -25.53 -20.70 13.79
C ALA A 682 -25.58 -22.21 13.45
N PRO A 683 -26.77 -22.75 13.13
CA PRO A 683 -26.92 -24.13 12.68
C PRO A 683 -26.11 -24.44 11.41
N GLU A 684 -25.79 -25.72 11.21
CA GLU A 684 -25.29 -26.19 9.93
C GLU A 684 -26.32 -25.93 8.82
N LEU A 685 -25.82 -25.53 7.65
CA LEU A 685 -26.66 -25.25 6.51
C LEU A 685 -27.41 -26.51 6.06
N PRO A 686 -28.76 -26.50 5.98
CA PRO A 686 -29.50 -27.62 5.43
C PRO A 686 -29.02 -27.97 4.00
N LYS A 687 -28.80 -29.27 3.74
CA LYS A 687 -28.42 -29.76 2.40
C LYS A 687 -29.52 -29.47 1.37
N ASP A 688 -30.77 -29.60 1.78
CA ASP A 688 -31.95 -29.24 1.00
C ASP A 688 -32.17 -27.72 1.05
N GLU A 689 -31.95 -27.04 -0.07
CA GLU A 689 -32.04 -25.57 -0.14
C GLU A 689 -33.43 -25.03 0.15
N SER A 690 -34.49 -25.84 -0.06
CA SER A 690 -35.87 -25.43 0.25
C SER A 690 -36.07 -25.19 1.75
N LYS A 691 -35.26 -25.84 2.59
CA LYS A 691 -35.31 -25.74 4.06
C LYS A 691 -34.46 -24.60 4.62
N ARG A 692 -33.66 -23.93 3.79
CA ARG A 692 -32.84 -22.79 4.21
C ARG A 692 -33.72 -21.57 4.45
N VAL A 693 -33.42 -20.81 5.50
CA VAL A 693 -34.03 -19.49 5.69
C VAL A 693 -33.44 -18.49 4.69
N GLN A 694 -34.06 -17.32 4.52
CA GLN A 694 -33.70 -16.41 3.42
C GLN A 694 -32.22 -16.00 3.44
N TRP A 695 -31.69 -15.57 4.58
CA TRP A 695 -30.28 -15.16 4.66
C TRP A 695 -29.30 -16.31 4.36
N GLU A 696 -29.67 -17.56 4.67
CA GLU A 696 -28.87 -18.74 4.33
C GLU A 696 -28.87 -19.04 2.83
N LYS A 697 -29.88 -18.57 2.09
CA LYS A 697 -29.93 -18.62 0.62
C LYS A 697 -29.15 -17.46 0.01
N ASP A 698 -29.21 -16.29 0.62
CA ASP A 698 -28.55 -15.09 0.14
C ASP A 698 -27.02 -15.17 0.31
N ILE A 699 -26.55 -15.72 1.43
CA ILE A 699 -25.11 -15.84 1.78
C ILE A 699 -24.74 -17.23 2.36
N PRO A 700 -24.95 -18.33 1.61
CA PRO A 700 -24.74 -19.71 2.10
C PRO A 700 -23.31 -20.02 2.53
N ASP A 701 -22.34 -19.25 2.02
CA ASP A 701 -20.90 -19.38 2.23
C ASP A 701 -20.36 -18.51 3.39
N ALA A 702 -21.24 -17.87 4.17
CA ALA A 702 -20.87 -17.06 5.32
C ALA A 702 -20.00 -17.83 6.33
N ARG A 703 -18.71 -17.48 6.42
CA ARG A 703 -17.81 -18.02 7.46
C ARG A 703 -17.89 -17.22 8.75
N PHE A 704 -18.02 -15.90 8.61
CA PHE A 704 -18.13 -14.96 9.72
C PHE A 704 -19.39 -14.12 9.61
N ILE A 705 -20.17 -14.08 10.68
CA ILE A 705 -21.40 -13.29 10.79
C ILE A 705 -21.21 -12.14 11.78
N THR A 706 -22.01 -11.09 11.69
CA THR A 706 -21.92 -9.93 12.60
C THR A 706 -22.27 -10.33 14.04
N ILE A 707 -21.46 -9.86 15.00
CA ILE A 707 -21.78 -9.91 16.45
C ILE A 707 -23.16 -9.29 16.74
N SER A 708 -23.89 -9.79 17.74
CA SER A 708 -25.17 -9.16 18.14
C SER A 708 -25.00 -7.78 18.79
N PRO A 709 -26.01 -6.89 18.68
CA PRO A 709 -26.03 -5.57 19.32
C PRO A 709 -25.84 -5.63 20.85
N ASP A 710 -26.39 -6.64 21.51
CA ASP A 710 -26.26 -6.79 22.96
C ASP A 710 -24.85 -7.23 23.36
N HIS A 711 -24.25 -8.19 22.63
CA HIS A 711 -22.89 -8.63 22.92
C HIS A 711 -21.85 -7.53 22.64
N ILE A 712 -22.04 -6.67 21.64
CA ILE A 712 -21.13 -5.54 21.43
C ILE A 712 -21.23 -4.53 22.58
N ARG A 713 -22.44 -4.28 23.12
CA ARG A 713 -22.67 -3.41 24.27
C ARG A 713 -22.09 -3.99 25.56
N GLU A 714 -22.32 -5.26 25.84
CA GLU A 714 -21.77 -5.92 27.03
C GLU A 714 -20.24 -6.02 26.97
N ALA A 715 -19.68 -6.37 25.82
CA ALA A 715 -18.23 -6.38 25.60
C ALA A 715 -17.63 -4.96 25.73
N PHE A 716 -18.35 -3.93 25.28
CA PHE A 716 -17.95 -2.54 25.42
C PHE A 716 -17.80 -2.13 26.88
N TRP A 717 -18.84 -2.33 27.69
CA TRP A 717 -18.80 -2.01 29.12
C TRP A 717 -17.78 -2.86 29.87
N SER A 718 -17.69 -4.16 29.52
CA SER A 718 -16.72 -5.06 30.13
C SER A 718 -15.29 -4.56 29.99
N LYS A 719 -14.86 -4.07 28.82
CA LYS A 719 -13.50 -3.52 28.68
C LYS A 719 -13.36 -2.09 29.21
N LEU A 720 -14.38 -1.24 29.05
CA LEU A 720 -14.31 0.18 29.44
C LEU A 720 -14.31 0.39 30.95
N ALA A 721 -14.83 -0.57 31.73
CA ALA A 721 -14.76 -0.54 33.19
C ALA A 721 -13.34 -0.71 33.77
N ARG A 722 -12.33 -0.91 32.92
CA ARG A 722 -10.90 -0.94 33.27
C ARG A 722 -10.19 0.30 32.72
N PRO A 723 -9.01 0.70 33.24
CA PRO A 723 -8.28 1.88 32.78
C PRO A 723 -7.54 1.64 31.44
N ILE A 724 -8.23 1.10 30.43
CA ILE A 724 -7.67 0.89 29.09
C ILE A 724 -7.38 2.23 28.41
N ARG A 725 -6.37 2.23 27.55
CA ARG A 725 -5.86 3.43 26.86
C ARG A 725 -6.42 3.63 25.47
N GLY A 726 -7.34 2.77 25.05
CA GLY A 726 -7.91 2.75 23.71
C GLY A 726 -8.68 1.47 23.43
N ILE A 727 -9.57 1.58 22.46
CA ILE A 727 -10.51 0.55 22.06
C ILE A 727 -10.29 0.22 20.59
N MET A 728 -10.35 -1.06 20.23
CA MET A 728 -10.25 -1.53 18.85
C MET A 728 -11.45 -2.37 18.43
N TYR A 729 -11.72 -2.37 17.13
CA TYR A 729 -12.69 -3.26 16.49
C TYR A 729 -12.13 -3.81 15.16
N HIS A 730 -12.32 -5.11 14.93
CA HIS A 730 -11.96 -5.76 13.65
C HIS A 730 -13.19 -6.43 13.03
N GLY A 731 -13.32 -6.33 11.71
CA GLY A 731 -14.39 -6.94 10.91
C GLY A 731 -15.26 -5.93 10.16
N TRP A 732 -14.64 -5.03 9.37
CA TRP A 732 -15.34 -3.96 8.64
C TRP A 732 -16.55 -4.48 7.85
N GLY A 733 -16.36 -5.54 7.07
CA GLY A 733 -17.41 -6.13 6.23
C GLY A 733 -18.55 -6.82 7.00
N SER A 734 -18.42 -6.98 8.32
CA SER A 734 -19.54 -7.37 9.18
C SER A 734 -20.20 -6.16 9.85
N LEU A 735 -19.50 -5.04 9.98
CA LEU A 735 -20.04 -3.82 10.59
C LEU A 735 -20.83 -2.96 9.60
N VAL A 736 -20.45 -2.95 8.32
CA VAL A 736 -21.14 -2.20 7.26
C VAL A 736 -21.29 -3.06 6.00
N GLU A 737 -22.28 -2.71 5.18
CA GLU A 737 -22.41 -3.29 3.84
C GLU A 737 -21.18 -2.97 2.98
N ALA A 738 -20.52 -4.02 2.50
CA ALA A 738 -19.29 -3.98 1.72
C ALA A 738 -19.28 -5.11 0.69
N GLU A 739 -18.30 -5.11 -0.22
CA GLU A 739 -18.15 -6.20 -1.19
C GLU A 739 -18.06 -7.57 -0.51
N HIS A 740 -18.63 -8.59 -1.15
CA HIS A 740 -18.81 -9.91 -0.58
C HIS A 740 -17.45 -10.61 -0.30
N GLY A 741 -17.00 -10.60 0.96
CA GLY A 741 -15.87 -11.40 1.47
C GLY A 741 -16.23 -12.37 2.60
N ALA A 742 -15.25 -12.99 3.27
CA ALA A 742 -15.54 -13.97 4.34
C ALA A 742 -16.34 -13.38 5.54
N TYR A 743 -16.27 -12.06 5.74
CA TYR A 743 -17.04 -11.29 6.71
C TYR A 743 -18.37 -10.85 6.11
N ARG A 744 -19.48 -11.23 6.75
CA ARG A 744 -20.83 -10.91 6.28
C ARG A 744 -21.52 -9.92 7.21
N HIS A 745 -22.20 -8.95 6.64
CA HIS A 745 -23.02 -7.96 7.32
C HIS A 745 -24.43 -8.51 7.57
N THR A 746 -24.59 -9.26 8.66
CA THR A 746 -25.82 -10.00 8.96
C THR A 746 -26.68 -9.35 10.05
N ASN A 747 -26.13 -8.40 10.80
CA ASN A 747 -26.86 -7.68 11.84
C ASN A 747 -26.56 -6.17 11.72
N PRO A 748 -27.35 -5.43 10.94
CA PRO A 748 -27.13 -4.00 10.72
C PRO A 748 -27.07 -3.20 12.02
N GLN A 749 -27.99 -3.49 12.96
CA GLN A 749 -28.17 -2.78 14.24
C GLN A 749 -26.89 -2.67 15.08
N THR A 750 -25.93 -3.59 14.90
CA THR A 750 -24.64 -3.59 15.59
C THR A 750 -23.85 -2.31 15.31
N LYS A 751 -23.95 -1.77 14.08
CA LYS A 751 -23.33 -0.50 13.71
C LYS A 751 -23.91 0.65 14.54
N GLU A 752 -25.23 0.73 14.63
CA GLU A 752 -25.93 1.80 15.33
C GLU A 752 -25.61 1.78 16.83
N VAL A 753 -25.58 0.59 17.44
CA VAL A 753 -25.22 0.45 18.86
C VAL A 753 -23.77 0.85 19.11
N LEU A 754 -22.83 0.46 18.25
CA LEU A 754 -21.45 0.91 18.41
C LEU A 754 -21.33 2.43 18.27
N ALA A 755 -22.01 3.02 17.28
CA ALA A 755 -22.02 4.46 17.07
C ALA A 755 -22.62 5.22 18.26
N GLU A 756 -23.72 4.73 18.81
CA GLU A 756 -24.35 5.22 20.05
C GLU A 756 -23.35 5.20 21.21
N LEU A 757 -22.72 4.06 21.49
CA LEU A 757 -21.76 3.92 22.59
C LEU A 757 -20.55 4.85 22.46
N VAL A 758 -20.01 5.00 21.25
CA VAL A 758 -18.89 5.91 21.01
C VAL A 758 -19.31 7.38 21.18
N ARG A 759 -20.48 7.75 20.64
CA ARG A 759 -21.02 9.12 20.71
C ARG A 759 -21.36 9.51 22.15
N ASP A 760 -22.06 8.65 22.87
CA ASP A 760 -22.71 8.98 24.14
C ASP A 760 -21.81 8.66 25.35
N VAL A 761 -20.83 7.77 25.20
CA VAL A 761 -19.92 7.36 26.28
C VAL A 761 -18.47 7.77 25.97
N VAL A 762 -17.86 7.24 24.91
CA VAL A 762 -16.41 7.42 24.68
C VAL A 762 -16.04 8.88 24.41
N ARG A 763 -16.80 9.57 23.57
CA ARG A 763 -16.51 10.97 23.21
C ARG A 763 -16.60 11.93 24.41
N PRO A 764 -17.67 11.95 25.23
CA PRO A 764 -17.75 12.84 26.38
C PRO A 764 -16.89 12.40 27.56
N LEU A 765 -16.79 11.10 27.84
CA LEU A 765 -16.12 10.59 29.05
C LEU A 765 -14.69 10.13 28.82
N GLY A 766 -14.26 9.88 27.59
CA GLY A 766 -12.92 9.38 27.24
C GLY A 766 -11.77 10.16 27.89
N PRO A 767 -11.74 11.50 27.84
CA PRO A 767 -10.72 12.29 28.53
C PRO A 767 -10.64 12.03 30.03
N THR A 768 -11.78 11.86 30.69
CA THR A 768 -11.84 11.51 32.11
C THR A 768 -11.40 10.07 32.33
N LEU A 769 -11.91 9.11 31.55
CA LEU A 769 -11.58 7.68 31.69
C LEU A 769 -10.08 7.39 31.50
N LEU A 770 -9.39 8.13 30.63
CA LEU A 770 -7.93 8.07 30.49
C LEU A 770 -7.17 8.62 31.71
N GLN A 771 -7.83 9.18 32.72
CA GLN A 771 -7.21 9.73 33.92
C GLN A 771 -7.67 9.01 35.20
N VAL A 772 -8.70 8.17 35.11
CA VAL A 772 -9.17 7.36 36.23
C VAL A 772 -8.23 6.16 36.38
N PRO A 773 -7.62 5.95 37.57
CA PRO A 773 -6.78 4.78 37.82
C PRO A 773 -7.63 3.51 37.94
N ASP A 774 -6.97 2.35 37.99
CA ASP A 774 -7.68 1.11 38.29
C ASP A 774 -8.30 1.15 39.69
N ARG A 775 -9.37 0.38 39.87
CA ARG A 775 -9.96 0.16 41.19
C ARG A 775 -9.12 -0.85 41.98
N LYS A 776 -9.02 -0.66 43.29
CA LYS A 776 -8.47 -1.69 44.17
C LYS A 776 -9.40 -2.91 44.21
N THR A 777 -8.85 -4.11 44.11
CA THR A 777 -9.58 -5.37 44.23
C THR A 777 -9.24 -6.07 45.54
N ASP A 778 -10.23 -6.76 46.13
CA ASP A 778 -10.05 -7.55 47.37
C ASP A 778 -9.72 -9.03 47.08
N VAL A 779 -9.85 -9.45 45.82
CA VAL A 779 -9.65 -10.83 45.36
C VAL A 779 -8.68 -10.84 44.18
N ALA A 780 -7.73 -11.77 44.21
CA ALA A 780 -6.81 -12.04 43.11
C ALA A 780 -6.97 -13.48 42.62
N ILE A 781 -6.93 -13.66 41.30
CA ILE A 781 -6.83 -14.97 40.65
C ILE A 781 -5.39 -15.15 40.21
N LEU A 782 -4.74 -16.22 40.66
CA LEU A 782 -3.34 -16.50 40.33
C LEU A 782 -3.26 -17.40 39.10
N GLU A 783 -2.70 -16.88 38.01
CA GLU A 783 -2.29 -17.68 36.87
C GLU A 783 -0.80 -18.05 36.97
N SER A 784 -0.51 -19.34 36.87
CA SER A 784 0.83 -19.88 37.09
C SER A 784 1.44 -20.39 35.79
N PHE A 785 2.43 -19.65 35.29
CA PHE A 785 3.30 -20.07 34.18
C PHE A 785 3.89 -21.46 34.42
N SER A 786 4.44 -21.69 35.61
CA SER A 786 5.07 -22.96 35.99
C SER A 786 4.07 -24.12 35.92
N SER A 787 2.84 -23.91 36.39
CA SER A 787 1.79 -24.91 36.34
C SER A 787 1.37 -25.23 34.90
N GLN A 788 1.28 -24.23 34.02
CA GLN A 788 0.98 -24.45 32.59
C GLN A 788 2.10 -25.25 31.91
N MET A 789 3.37 -24.87 32.13
CA MET A 789 4.53 -25.56 31.57
C MET A 789 4.57 -27.03 32.02
N PHE A 790 4.43 -27.29 33.31
CA PHE A 790 4.51 -28.64 33.84
C PHE A 790 3.21 -29.44 33.67
N ALA A 791 2.11 -28.82 33.27
CA ALA A 791 0.91 -29.52 32.80
C ALA A 791 1.00 -29.92 31.31
N GLY A 792 2.00 -29.44 30.57
CA GLY A 792 2.06 -29.61 29.12
C GLY A 792 0.96 -28.82 28.39
N ARG A 793 0.54 -27.69 28.96
CA ARG A 793 -0.54 -26.80 28.47
C ARG A 793 -0.06 -25.36 28.26
N GLY A 794 1.24 -25.24 28.03
CA GLY A 794 1.92 -24.00 27.72
C GLY A 794 1.57 -23.41 26.37
#